data_AF-A0A1P8MQF5-F1
#
_entry.id   AF-A0A1P8MQF5-F1
#
_cell.length_a   1.000
_cell.length_b   1.000
_cell.length_c   1.000
_cell.angle_alpha   90.00
_cell.angle_beta   90.00
_cell.angle_gamma   90.00
#
_symmetry.space_group_name_H-M   'P 1'
#
loop_
_entity.id
_entity.type
_entity.pdbx_description
1 polymer ?
#
loop_
_entity_poly.entity_id
_entity_poly.type
_entity_poly.pdbx_seq_one_letter_code
_entity_poly.pdbx_strand_id
1 'polypeptide(L)'
;MPATTFNFTGFAESDLTQGNLGHGSTFTQPDVATLEFEVIDNDTNLSGDFHDLSLDRSGQHASILSGGEDVGTGARLYAERVFHVTGSDGNEYVLVELEQEHNHTDFFTYRGAVPPAGTQLTVTGVQNVLHVPYADLGAGATTQNIVAIAAGSDDFNILVQALTAAGLVETVQNLDDITVFAPTDAAFTQLAVDLGFEGDTSDENAVFGAIADALTALAPDGDPIPLLTDILLYHVSSSALTADEIAAAGSVDTLLSGASFGTDGTELIDAEPDIDNPNIVIPDIEATNGTIQAIDRVLLPLDIPGNTPEPGPELTLTGLVAASGGVFDADGTDFDILLNAVQAAGLAGALDDPEADLTVFAPNDAAFVGLAQTLGFGGSDEGEAFAYIVDALTLLSAGGDPIALLTDILLYHVSPGAQDADAVLGSTTLDTLLGATIGVDGTSLVDNDPDVPDPNIIQTNLDATNGIAHVIDGVLLPIDVLPDNGPGRVDFIIDDDGGSIIFTGRNDDFVFGKGGDDLIGLGAGHDVGLGGDGDDIILGGRGRDTLNGGDGDDVLLGGRNHDTLDGGDGDDRLFGGRANDVLTGGEGEDVFVFGRRDGDDLITDFTAGEDAIQLRGFFGSRDVMDLVSSGKDGAVITFGHATVTLAGVAAHALSADDFLF
;
A
#
# COMPACT_ATOMS: atom_id res chain seq x y z
N MET A 1 -37.71 -17.08 45.91
CA MET A 1 -37.19 -15.70 46.04
C MET A 1 -37.72 -14.90 44.85
N PRO A 2 -37.76 -13.55 44.83
CA PRO A 2 -38.26 -12.85 43.65
C PRO A 2 -37.35 -13.17 42.45
N ALA A 3 -37.95 -13.49 41.30
CA ALA A 3 -37.24 -13.59 40.03
C ALA A 3 -36.50 -12.27 39.77
N THR A 4 -35.21 -12.33 39.50
CA THR A 4 -34.48 -11.17 39.00
C THR A 4 -34.80 -11.06 37.52
N THR A 5 -35.86 -10.33 37.18
CA THR A 5 -36.25 -10.08 35.80
C THR A 5 -35.27 -9.07 35.19
N PHE A 6 -34.57 -9.46 34.13
CA PHE A 6 -33.80 -8.56 33.29
C PHE A 6 -34.61 -8.29 32.02
N ASN A 7 -34.95 -7.03 31.75
CA ASN A 7 -35.70 -6.65 30.56
C ASN A 7 -34.73 -6.26 29.45
N PHE A 8 -34.73 -7.02 28.35
CA PHE A 8 -34.04 -6.65 27.12
C PHE A 8 -35.05 -6.23 26.07
N THR A 9 -34.75 -5.19 25.31
CA THR A 9 -35.58 -4.73 24.19
C THR A 9 -34.98 -5.26 22.88
N GLY A 10 -35.47 -6.39 22.41
CA GLY A 10 -35.17 -6.93 21.07
C GLY A 10 -36.34 -6.82 20.10
N PHE A 11 -36.09 -7.02 18.80
CA PHE A 11 -37.13 -7.07 17.76
C PHE A 11 -36.93 -8.29 16.84
N ALA A 12 -38.03 -8.81 16.30
CA ALA A 12 -38.06 -10.05 15.53
C ALA A 12 -37.77 -9.84 14.04
N GLU A 13 -37.20 -10.89 13.46
CA GLU A 13 -36.66 -11.17 12.11
C GLU A 13 -37.33 -10.56 10.85
N SER A 14 -38.47 -9.88 10.92
CA SER A 14 -39.14 -9.41 9.68
C SER A 14 -38.57 -8.13 9.08
N ASP A 15 -37.83 -7.33 9.86
CA ASP A 15 -37.34 -6.01 9.43
C ASP A 15 -35.82 -5.99 9.12
N LEU A 16 -35.09 -7.07 9.45
CA LEU A 16 -33.63 -7.24 9.24
C LEU A 16 -33.30 -8.42 8.32
N THR A 17 -34.25 -8.82 7.47
CA THR A 17 -34.26 -10.12 6.77
C THR A 17 -32.91 -10.56 6.20
N GLN A 18 -32.43 -11.69 6.72
CA GLN A 18 -31.52 -12.69 6.13
C GLN A 18 -30.08 -12.26 5.87
N GLY A 19 -29.24 -12.43 6.90
CA GLY A 19 -27.90 -13.01 6.74
C GLY A 19 -26.82 -12.16 6.05
N ASN A 20 -27.06 -10.87 5.80
CA ASN A 20 -26.08 -9.98 5.16
C ASN A 20 -26.05 -8.57 5.77
N LEU A 21 -26.10 -8.45 7.11
CA LEU A 21 -25.63 -7.22 7.76
C LEU A 21 -24.09 -7.23 7.72
N GLY A 22 -23.53 -6.72 6.63
CA GLY A 22 -22.10 -6.43 6.46
C GLY A 22 -21.81 -4.95 6.67
N HIS A 23 -20.53 -4.59 6.74
CA HIS A 23 -20.11 -3.19 6.72
C HIS A 23 -20.79 -2.43 5.56
N GLY A 24 -21.32 -1.23 5.86
CA GLY A 24 -22.07 -0.40 4.90
C GLY A 24 -23.57 -0.68 4.80
N SER A 25 -24.10 -1.72 5.45
CA SER A 25 -25.54 -2.01 5.43
C SER A 25 -26.34 -0.93 6.17
N THR A 26 -27.52 -0.55 5.66
CA THR A 26 -28.39 0.43 6.34
C THR A 26 -29.77 -0.14 6.65
N PHE A 27 -30.31 0.23 7.81
CA PHE A 27 -31.66 -0.15 8.25
C PHE A 27 -32.29 0.97 9.09
N THR A 28 -33.58 0.88 9.39
CA THR A 28 -34.31 1.91 10.17
C THR A 28 -34.82 1.32 11.47
N GLN A 29 -34.63 2.05 12.58
CA GLN A 29 -35.13 1.65 13.89
C GLN A 29 -36.68 1.59 13.88
N PRO A 30 -37.31 0.43 14.18
CA PRO A 30 -38.76 0.29 14.07
C PRO A 30 -39.54 0.99 15.20
N ASP A 31 -40.83 1.28 14.94
CA ASP A 31 -41.74 2.02 15.84
C ASP A 31 -42.21 1.24 17.09
N VAL A 32 -42.11 -0.10 17.09
CA VAL A 32 -42.62 -0.97 18.16
C VAL A 32 -41.54 -1.96 18.58
N ALA A 33 -40.75 -1.60 19.59
CA ALA A 33 -39.73 -2.47 20.17
C ALA A 33 -40.20 -2.98 21.54
N THR A 34 -40.65 -4.23 21.62
CA THR A 34 -40.66 -4.99 22.89
C THR A 34 -40.90 -6.48 22.62
N LEU A 35 -39.85 -7.28 22.70
CA LEU A 35 -39.94 -8.64 23.22
C LEU A 35 -39.51 -8.61 24.68
N GLU A 36 -40.33 -9.11 25.60
CA GLU A 36 -39.91 -9.30 27.00
C GLU A 36 -39.31 -10.71 27.14
N PHE A 37 -38.11 -10.80 27.73
CA PHE A 37 -37.46 -12.06 28.07
C PHE A 37 -37.66 -12.32 29.57
N GLU A 38 -38.22 -13.47 29.92
CA GLU A 38 -38.33 -13.90 31.31
C GLU A 38 -37.35 -15.05 31.57
N VAL A 39 -36.45 -14.87 32.53
CA VAL A 39 -35.56 -15.91 33.04
C VAL A 39 -36.13 -16.43 34.34
N ILE A 40 -36.53 -17.70 34.37
CA ILE A 40 -37.16 -18.33 35.54
C ILE A 40 -36.17 -19.31 36.18
N ASP A 41 -35.74 -19.01 37.40
CA ASP A 41 -35.05 -19.97 38.26
C ASP A 41 -36.09 -20.96 38.84
N ASN A 42 -36.04 -22.21 38.40
CA ASN A 42 -37.04 -23.23 38.73
C ASN A 42 -36.57 -24.25 39.78
N ASP A 43 -35.47 -23.98 40.50
CA ASP A 43 -35.01 -24.95 41.49
C ASP A 43 -35.86 -24.91 42.78
N THR A 44 -36.78 -25.88 42.91
CA THR A 44 -37.76 -25.98 44.00
C THR A 44 -37.49 -27.10 45.00
N ASN A 45 -36.29 -27.72 45.03
CA ASN A 45 -35.99 -28.80 45.99
C ASN A 45 -34.73 -28.58 46.85
N LEU A 46 -34.84 -27.65 47.81
CA LEU A 46 -34.01 -27.66 49.03
C LEU A 46 -34.63 -28.59 50.09
N SER A 47 -34.07 -29.78 50.32
CA SER A 47 -34.14 -30.41 51.66
C SER A 47 -32.99 -31.41 51.92
N GLY A 48 -32.02 -31.03 52.76
CA GLY A 48 -31.18 -32.00 53.50
C GLY A 48 -29.72 -31.65 53.76
N ASP A 49 -29.48 -30.68 54.65
CA ASP A 49 -28.24 -30.30 55.37
C ASP A 49 -26.97 -29.90 54.58
N PHE A 50 -26.39 -28.79 55.02
CA PHE A 50 -25.55 -27.88 54.24
C PHE A 50 -24.16 -28.42 53.86
N HIS A 51 -23.71 -27.99 52.67
CA HIS A 51 -22.35 -28.01 52.10
C HIS A 51 -21.90 -29.19 51.24
N ASP A 52 -22.82 -29.91 50.60
CA ASP A 52 -22.41 -30.67 49.42
C ASP A 52 -23.58 -30.95 48.47
N LEU A 53 -23.63 -30.21 47.37
CA LEU A 53 -24.16 -30.71 46.12
C LEU A 53 -23.20 -30.28 45.02
N SER A 54 -22.26 -31.17 44.69
CA SER A 54 -21.65 -31.18 43.38
C SER A 54 -22.76 -31.18 42.33
N LEU A 55 -22.67 -30.27 41.37
CA LEU A 55 -23.44 -30.30 40.12
C LEU A 55 -24.96 -30.37 40.32
N ASP A 56 -25.60 -29.20 40.41
CA ASP A 56 -26.51 -28.94 39.30
C ASP A 56 -25.79 -28.04 38.29
N ARG A 57 -25.61 -28.55 37.07
CA ARG A 57 -25.14 -27.81 35.89
C ARG A 57 -26.34 -27.20 35.17
N SER A 58 -27.27 -26.53 35.86
CA SER A 58 -28.38 -25.89 35.16
C SER A 58 -27.95 -24.46 34.78
N GLY A 59 -27.50 -24.30 33.54
CA GLY A 59 -27.46 -22.97 32.92
C GLY A 59 -28.82 -22.30 33.08
N GLN A 60 -28.84 -20.98 33.24
CA GLN A 60 -30.11 -20.26 33.37
C GLN A 60 -30.95 -20.49 32.10
N HIS A 61 -32.19 -20.94 32.27
CA HIS A 61 -33.13 -21.16 31.18
C HIS A 61 -33.96 -19.88 30.96
N ALA A 62 -33.94 -19.35 29.73
CA ALA A 62 -34.80 -18.25 29.31
C ALA A 62 -36.02 -18.76 28.54
N SER A 63 -37.15 -18.03 28.63
CA SER A 63 -38.32 -18.17 27.75
C SER A 63 -38.50 -16.91 26.93
N ILE A 64 -38.72 -17.09 25.62
CA ILE A 64 -38.96 -16.00 24.66
C ILE A 64 -40.48 -15.86 24.50
N LEU A 65 -41.03 -14.68 24.81
CA LEU A 65 -42.45 -14.38 24.64
C LEU A 65 -42.63 -13.39 23.47
N SER A 66 -43.15 -13.87 22.34
CA SER A 66 -43.50 -13.04 21.19
C SER A 66 -45.01 -12.80 21.19
N GLY A 67 -45.45 -11.55 21.36
CA GLY A 67 -46.88 -11.21 21.32
C GLY A 67 -47.75 -11.90 22.40
N GLY A 68 -47.13 -12.39 23.48
CA GLY A 68 -47.80 -13.11 24.56
C GLY A 68 -47.99 -14.62 24.36
N GLU A 69 -47.39 -15.22 23.32
CA GLU A 69 -47.31 -16.67 23.15
C GLU A 69 -45.85 -17.16 23.33
N ASP A 70 -45.68 -18.27 24.04
CA ASP A 70 -44.40 -18.89 24.39
C ASP A 70 -43.80 -19.61 23.17
N VAL A 71 -42.65 -19.13 22.69
CA VAL A 71 -42.03 -19.63 21.45
C VAL A 71 -41.00 -20.75 21.71
N GLY A 72 -40.76 -21.13 22.97
CA GLY A 72 -39.88 -22.25 23.31
C GLY A 72 -39.25 -22.11 24.70
N THR A 73 -39.24 -23.19 25.48
CA THR A 73 -38.67 -23.24 26.82
C THR A 73 -37.33 -23.96 26.84
N GLY A 74 -36.27 -23.25 27.28
CA GLY A 74 -35.11 -23.88 27.90
C GLY A 74 -33.81 -24.04 27.10
N ALA A 75 -33.52 -23.20 26.11
CA ALA A 75 -32.20 -23.15 25.46
C ALA A 75 -31.35 -21.95 25.95
N ARG A 76 -30.03 -22.03 25.77
CA ARG A 76 -29.06 -20.97 26.10
C ARG A 76 -28.99 -19.93 24.98
N LEU A 77 -28.77 -18.68 25.34
CA LEU A 77 -28.59 -17.55 24.41
C LEU A 77 -27.12 -17.15 24.40
N TYR A 78 -26.56 -16.99 23.20
CA TYR A 78 -25.16 -16.59 22.99
C TYR A 78 -25.11 -15.32 22.14
N ALA A 79 -24.14 -14.45 22.42
CA ALA A 79 -23.80 -13.38 21.49
C ALA A 79 -22.89 -13.95 20.41
N GLU A 80 -23.32 -13.87 19.15
CA GLU A 80 -22.55 -14.42 18.02
C GLU A 80 -21.80 -13.31 17.28
N ARG A 81 -22.44 -12.15 17.10
CA ARG A 81 -21.87 -11.02 16.36
C ARG A 81 -22.22 -9.69 17.00
N VAL A 82 -21.27 -8.77 16.96
CA VAL A 82 -21.42 -7.40 17.44
C VAL A 82 -21.25 -6.46 16.25
N PHE A 83 -22.19 -5.55 16.10
CA PHE A 83 -22.25 -4.57 15.04
C PHE A 83 -22.09 -3.18 15.65
N HIS A 84 -21.11 -2.45 15.15
CA HIS A 84 -21.01 -1.02 15.39
C HIS A 84 -21.89 -0.34 14.35
N VAL A 85 -22.83 0.49 14.80
CA VAL A 85 -23.75 1.18 13.90
C VAL A 85 -23.80 2.67 14.23
N THR A 86 -23.76 3.50 13.19
CA THR A 86 -23.88 4.96 13.33
C THR A 86 -25.26 5.41 12.86
N GLY A 87 -25.94 6.19 13.69
CA GLY A 87 -27.24 6.73 13.36
C GLY A 87 -27.20 8.02 12.55
N SER A 88 -28.28 8.27 11.81
CA SER A 88 -28.53 9.53 11.09
C SER A 88 -28.63 10.74 12.03
N ASP A 89 -28.75 10.50 13.34
CA ASP A 89 -28.66 11.50 14.39
C ASP A 89 -27.22 11.83 14.81
N GLY A 90 -26.23 11.14 14.25
CA GLY A 90 -24.80 11.32 14.48
C GLY A 90 -24.25 10.57 15.69
N ASN A 91 -25.05 9.75 16.37
CA ASN A 91 -24.61 8.95 17.52
C ASN A 91 -24.16 7.55 17.08
N GLU A 92 -23.22 6.97 17.81
CA GLU A 92 -22.82 5.57 17.66
C GLU A 92 -23.58 4.67 18.62
N TYR A 93 -23.90 3.48 18.14
CA TYR A 93 -24.66 2.46 18.85
C TYR A 93 -24.01 1.09 18.63
N VAL A 94 -24.19 0.20 19.60
CA VAL A 94 -23.74 -1.18 19.51
C VAL A 94 -24.96 -2.08 19.42
N LEU A 95 -25.10 -2.77 18.30
CA LEU A 95 -26.13 -3.78 18.07
C LEU A 95 -25.49 -5.16 18.22
N VAL A 96 -26.17 -6.07 18.90
CA VAL A 96 -25.68 -7.41 19.21
C VAL A 96 -26.66 -8.43 18.65
N GLU A 97 -26.16 -9.37 17.87
CA GLU A 97 -26.88 -10.54 17.39
C GLU A 97 -26.79 -11.66 18.44
N LEU A 98 -27.95 -12.18 18.79
CA LEU A 98 -28.16 -13.23 19.76
C LEU A 98 -28.70 -14.46 19.03
N GLU A 99 -27.98 -15.57 19.16
CA GLU A 99 -28.42 -16.87 18.66
C GLU A 99 -28.92 -17.73 19.84
N GLN A 100 -29.98 -18.49 19.59
CA GLN A 100 -30.44 -19.52 20.50
C GLN A 100 -29.97 -20.88 20.01
N GLU A 101 -29.30 -21.64 20.90
CA GLU A 101 -28.80 -22.98 20.57
C GLU A 101 -29.95 -23.86 20.01
N HIS A 102 -29.80 -24.34 18.77
CA HIS A 102 -30.76 -25.18 18.02
C HIS A 102 -31.97 -24.45 17.40
N ASN A 103 -32.03 -23.12 17.37
CA ASN A 103 -33.07 -22.36 16.70
C ASN A 103 -32.47 -21.36 15.70
N HIS A 104 -32.88 -21.42 14.43
CA HIS A 104 -32.29 -20.67 13.32
C HIS A 104 -32.82 -19.24 13.14
N THR A 105 -33.28 -18.61 14.22
CA THR A 105 -33.82 -17.24 14.16
C THR A 105 -32.89 -16.29 14.89
N ASP A 106 -32.32 -15.35 14.16
CA ASP A 106 -31.41 -14.33 14.69
C ASP A 106 -32.22 -13.24 15.43
N PHE A 107 -31.79 -12.90 16.64
CA PHE A 107 -32.40 -11.84 17.44
C PHE A 107 -31.39 -10.71 17.67
N PHE A 108 -31.81 -9.46 17.54
CA PHE A 108 -30.92 -8.32 17.72
C PHE A 108 -31.33 -7.46 18.93
N THR A 109 -30.34 -7.01 19.71
CA THR A 109 -30.52 -6.08 20.83
C THR A 109 -29.45 -5.00 20.83
N TYR A 110 -29.76 -3.81 21.36
CA TYR A 110 -28.74 -2.79 21.60
C TYR A 110 -28.06 -2.99 22.95
N ARG A 111 -26.74 -2.74 23.00
CA ARG A 111 -26.00 -2.58 24.25
C ARG A 111 -25.95 -1.09 24.59
N GLY A 112 -26.61 -0.69 25.68
CA GLY A 112 -26.64 0.71 26.13
C GLY A 112 -27.87 1.50 25.63
N ALA A 113 -27.65 2.74 25.18
CA ALA A 113 -28.74 3.64 24.77
C ALA A 113 -29.41 3.14 23.47
N VAL A 114 -30.74 3.13 23.44
CA VAL A 114 -31.52 2.69 22.28
C VAL A 114 -31.78 3.89 21.34
N PRO A 115 -31.52 3.78 20.03
CA PRO A 115 -31.83 4.84 19.06
C PRO A 115 -33.33 5.21 19.09
N PRO A 116 -33.70 6.48 18.86
CA PRO A 116 -35.10 6.85 18.65
C PRO A 116 -35.73 6.07 17.50
N ALA A 117 -37.04 5.79 17.60
CA ALA A 117 -37.79 5.17 16.50
C ALA A 117 -37.73 6.03 15.23
N GLY A 118 -37.52 5.38 14.09
CA GLY A 118 -37.35 6.02 12.78
C GLY A 118 -35.92 6.50 12.46
N THR A 119 -34.95 6.35 13.38
CA THR A 119 -33.53 6.66 13.09
C THR A 119 -32.98 5.68 12.05
N GLN A 120 -32.35 6.20 10.99
CA GLN A 120 -31.63 5.37 10.01
C GLN A 120 -30.24 5.05 10.56
N LEU A 121 -29.87 3.77 10.56
CA LEU A 121 -28.63 3.26 11.12
C LEU A 121 -27.79 2.63 10.00
N THR A 122 -26.48 2.89 10.02
CA THR A 122 -25.52 2.33 9.07
C THR A 122 -24.51 1.48 9.84
N VAL A 123 -24.29 0.23 9.41
CA VAL A 123 -23.29 -0.66 9.99
C VAL A 123 -21.90 -0.16 9.60
N THR A 124 -21.13 0.28 10.58
CA THR A 124 -19.76 0.80 10.40
C THR A 124 -18.70 -0.22 10.79
N GLY A 125 -19.08 -1.34 11.43
CA GLY A 125 -18.16 -2.43 11.72
C GLY A 125 -18.91 -3.68 12.14
N VAL A 126 -18.34 -4.85 11.85
CA VAL A 126 -18.87 -6.13 12.32
C VAL A 126 -17.74 -6.96 12.91
N GLN A 127 -17.95 -7.44 14.12
CA GLN A 127 -17.04 -8.34 14.82
C GLN A 127 -17.78 -9.63 15.13
N ASN A 128 -17.18 -10.77 14.75
CA ASN A 128 -17.66 -12.07 15.20
C ASN A 128 -17.15 -12.29 16.62
N VAL A 129 -18.03 -12.75 17.51
CA VAL A 129 -17.70 -12.96 18.91
C VAL A 129 -17.83 -14.45 19.22
N LEU A 130 -16.81 -15.02 19.87
CA LEU A 130 -16.72 -16.43 20.19
C LEU A 130 -17.75 -16.82 21.27
N HIS A 131 -19.00 -17.09 20.88
CA HIS A 131 -20.07 -17.70 21.70
C HIS A 131 -20.04 -17.30 23.20
N VAL A 132 -19.95 -16.00 23.47
CA VAL A 132 -19.77 -15.52 24.85
C VAL A 132 -21.12 -15.60 25.58
N PRO A 133 -21.18 -16.21 26.78
CA PRO A 133 -22.38 -16.20 27.61
C PRO A 133 -22.78 -14.75 27.95
N TYR A 134 -24.04 -14.41 27.69
CA TYR A 134 -24.53 -13.03 27.80
C TYR A 134 -24.35 -12.41 29.21
N ALA A 135 -24.24 -13.24 30.26
CA ALA A 135 -24.03 -12.78 31.65
C ALA A 135 -22.72 -11.99 31.85
N ASP A 136 -21.76 -12.13 30.95
CA ASP A 136 -20.42 -11.53 31.08
C ASP A 136 -20.29 -10.16 30.37
N LEU A 137 -21.36 -9.65 29.73
CA LEU A 137 -21.34 -8.38 28.98
C LEU A 137 -21.85 -7.14 29.74
N GLY A 138 -22.09 -7.22 31.05
CA GLY A 138 -22.22 -6.02 31.88
C GLY A 138 -22.88 -6.19 33.25
N ALA A 139 -22.04 -6.24 34.28
CA ALA A 139 -22.11 -5.50 35.56
C ALA A 139 -21.66 -6.37 36.76
N GLY A 140 -20.35 -6.33 37.05
CA GLY A 140 -19.84 -6.45 38.41
C GLY A 140 -18.79 -7.55 38.63
N ALA A 141 -17.54 -7.11 38.79
CA ALA A 141 -16.44 -7.79 39.47
C ALA A 141 -16.21 -9.26 39.10
N THR A 142 -15.18 -9.53 38.30
CA THR A 142 -14.58 -10.86 38.30
C THR A 142 -14.19 -11.18 39.75
N THR A 143 -14.55 -12.37 40.24
CA THR A 143 -14.18 -12.83 41.60
C THR A 143 -12.97 -13.76 41.56
N GLN A 144 -12.39 -13.92 40.37
CA GLN A 144 -11.29 -14.81 40.08
C GLN A 144 -10.04 -13.98 39.77
N ASN A 145 -8.93 -14.40 40.34
CA ASN A 145 -7.61 -13.88 40.00
C ASN A 145 -7.15 -14.46 38.65
N ILE A 146 -6.07 -13.89 38.11
CA ILE A 146 -5.53 -14.25 36.80
C ILE A 146 -5.26 -15.76 36.66
N VAL A 147 -4.70 -16.38 37.70
CA VAL A 147 -4.39 -17.83 37.69
C VAL A 147 -5.67 -18.68 37.63
N ALA A 148 -6.72 -18.27 38.34
CA ALA A 148 -8.00 -18.97 38.30
C ALA A 148 -8.74 -18.80 36.97
N ILE A 149 -8.54 -17.67 36.28
CA ILE A 149 -9.04 -17.44 34.92
C ILE A 149 -8.30 -18.35 33.94
N ALA A 150 -6.96 -18.34 33.98
CA ALA A 150 -6.14 -19.20 33.12
C ALA A 150 -6.45 -20.70 33.31
N ALA A 151 -6.57 -21.16 34.56
CA ALA A 151 -6.89 -22.57 34.87
C ALA A 151 -8.34 -22.98 34.53
N GLY A 152 -9.22 -22.01 34.24
CA GLY A 152 -10.59 -22.26 33.79
C GLY A 152 -10.76 -22.19 32.28
N SER A 153 -9.69 -21.85 31.53
CA SER A 153 -9.69 -21.72 30.08
C SER A 153 -9.07 -22.95 29.43
N ASP A 154 -9.67 -23.40 28.33
CA ASP A 154 -9.10 -24.47 27.50
C ASP A 154 -7.94 -23.97 26.63
N ASP A 155 -7.71 -22.65 26.55
CA ASP A 155 -6.66 -22.03 25.71
C ASP A 155 -5.34 -21.72 26.45
N PHE A 156 -5.27 -21.99 27.77
CA PHE A 156 -4.11 -21.65 28.61
C PHE A 156 -3.58 -22.85 29.41
N ASN A 157 -3.85 -24.08 28.97
CA ASN A 157 -3.45 -25.29 29.68
C ASN A 157 -1.92 -25.39 29.81
N ILE A 158 -1.17 -25.08 28.76
CA ILE A 158 0.30 -25.10 28.74
C ILE A 158 0.86 -23.98 29.61
N LEU A 159 0.25 -22.78 29.61
CA LEU A 159 0.64 -21.69 30.50
C LEU A 159 0.50 -22.08 31.98
N VAL A 160 -0.62 -22.72 32.35
CA VAL A 160 -0.84 -23.21 33.73
C VAL A 160 0.15 -24.31 34.11
N GLN A 161 0.50 -25.20 33.16
CA GLN A 161 1.57 -26.19 33.36
C GLN A 161 2.93 -25.53 33.58
N ALA A 162 3.29 -24.52 32.78
CA ALA A 162 4.53 -23.76 32.89
C ALA A 162 4.64 -23.03 34.24
N LEU A 163 3.59 -22.31 34.65
CA LEU A 163 3.51 -21.64 35.96
C LEU A 163 3.65 -22.64 37.12
N THR A 164 3.03 -23.82 37.00
CA THR A 164 3.14 -24.88 38.00
C THR A 164 4.56 -25.45 38.08
N ALA A 165 5.20 -25.69 36.93
CA ALA A 165 6.56 -26.21 36.86
C ALA A 165 7.58 -25.21 37.44
N ALA A 166 7.44 -23.93 37.13
CA ALA A 166 8.28 -22.86 37.67
C ALA A 166 7.96 -22.49 39.13
N GLY A 167 6.88 -23.01 39.71
CA GLY A 167 6.46 -22.68 41.06
C GLY A 167 5.96 -21.24 41.23
N LEU A 168 5.44 -20.63 40.15
CA LEU A 168 5.00 -19.22 40.11
C LEU A 168 3.49 -19.04 40.35
N VAL A 169 2.71 -20.11 40.44
CA VAL A 169 1.25 -20.07 40.68
C VAL A 169 0.88 -19.17 41.87
N GLU A 170 1.47 -19.42 43.04
CA GLU A 170 1.20 -18.60 44.24
C GLU A 170 1.75 -17.18 44.11
N THR A 171 2.86 -16.99 43.37
CA THR A 171 3.45 -15.67 43.14
C THR A 171 2.47 -14.80 42.35
N VAL A 172 2.05 -15.25 41.17
CA VAL A 172 1.14 -14.50 40.29
C VAL A 172 -0.22 -14.28 40.96
N GLN A 173 -0.71 -15.26 41.72
CA GLN A 173 -1.99 -15.16 42.42
C GLN A 173 -2.02 -14.10 43.53
N ASN A 174 -0.87 -13.81 44.17
CA ASN A 174 -0.76 -12.88 45.29
C ASN A 174 -0.24 -11.49 44.90
N LEU A 175 0.14 -11.29 43.65
CA LEU A 175 0.40 -9.96 43.10
C LEU A 175 -0.93 -9.22 42.91
N ASP A 176 -0.89 -7.90 43.06
CA ASP A 176 -2.00 -6.99 42.82
C ASP A 176 -1.58 -5.96 41.78
N ASP A 177 -2.51 -5.49 40.96
CA ASP A 177 -2.30 -4.42 39.98
C ASP A 177 -1.23 -4.79 38.94
N ILE A 178 -1.38 -5.97 38.33
CA ILE A 178 -0.46 -6.48 37.30
C ILE A 178 -1.14 -6.65 35.95
N THR A 179 -0.34 -6.74 34.89
CA THR A 179 -0.80 -7.25 33.59
C THR A 179 -0.07 -8.55 33.30
N VAL A 180 -0.80 -9.60 32.92
CA VAL A 180 -0.21 -10.84 32.41
C VAL A 180 -0.46 -10.92 30.92
N PHE A 181 0.61 -10.90 30.13
CA PHE A 181 0.58 -11.22 28.72
C PHE A 181 0.56 -12.75 28.63
N ALA A 182 -0.61 -13.34 28.41
CA ALA A 182 -0.81 -14.79 28.52
C ALA A 182 -0.72 -15.45 27.13
N PRO A 183 0.34 -16.23 26.83
CA PRO A 183 0.41 -16.99 25.60
C PRO A 183 -0.66 -18.07 25.60
N THR A 184 -1.35 -18.20 24.48
CA THR A 184 -2.29 -19.31 24.24
C THR A 184 -1.56 -20.63 24.06
N ASP A 185 -2.29 -21.74 24.12
CA ASP A 185 -1.74 -23.07 23.83
C ASP A 185 -1.23 -23.18 22.39
N ALA A 186 -1.84 -22.45 21.45
CA ALA A 186 -1.35 -22.29 20.09
C ALA A 186 0.01 -21.56 20.04
N ALA A 187 0.19 -20.52 20.86
CA ALA A 187 1.45 -19.78 20.96
C ALA A 187 2.61 -20.68 21.43
N PHE A 188 2.38 -21.48 22.49
CA PHE A 188 3.37 -22.45 22.95
C PHE A 188 3.63 -23.55 21.93
N THR A 189 2.60 -24.00 21.22
CA THR A 189 2.75 -24.98 20.14
C THR A 189 3.66 -24.45 19.04
N GLN A 190 3.47 -23.18 18.63
CA GLN A 190 4.33 -22.56 17.62
C GLN A 190 5.78 -22.44 18.11
N LEU A 191 6.00 -22.00 19.34
CA LEU A 191 7.34 -21.97 19.93
C LEU A 191 8.02 -23.35 19.91
N ALA A 192 7.29 -24.42 20.25
CA ALA A 192 7.85 -25.76 20.20
C ALA A 192 8.28 -26.15 18.78
N VAL A 193 7.47 -25.82 17.77
CA VAL A 193 7.78 -26.06 16.35
C VAL A 193 9.01 -25.26 15.92
N ASP A 194 9.08 -23.98 16.29
CA ASP A 194 10.23 -23.10 16.00
C ASP A 194 11.52 -23.66 16.61
N LEU A 195 11.42 -24.35 17.75
CA LEU A 195 12.53 -25.06 18.41
C LEU A 195 12.79 -26.48 17.87
N GLY A 196 12.15 -26.87 16.76
CA GLY A 196 12.38 -28.12 16.06
C GLY A 196 11.54 -29.31 16.53
N PHE A 197 10.40 -29.08 17.19
CA PHE A 197 9.48 -30.16 17.59
C PHE A 197 8.70 -30.73 16.39
N GLU A 198 8.97 -31.99 16.05
CA GLU A 198 8.26 -32.73 14.98
C GLU A 198 7.16 -33.69 15.53
N GLY A 199 6.74 -33.52 16.79
CA GLY A 199 5.78 -34.41 17.46
C GLY A 199 4.31 -34.08 17.17
N ASP A 200 3.40 -34.67 17.96
CA ASP A 200 1.96 -34.38 17.87
C ASP A 200 1.65 -33.03 18.53
N THR A 201 1.35 -32.02 17.72
CA THR A 201 1.03 -30.66 18.17
C THR A 201 -0.30 -30.54 18.90
N SER A 202 -1.15 -31.58 18.86
CA SER A 202 -2.40 -31.62 19.64
C SER A 202 -2.23 -32.18 21.06
N ASP A 203 -1.05 -32.75 21.39
CA ASP A 203 -0.72 -33.21 22.74
C ASP A 203 0.05 -32.14 23.49
N GLU A 204 -0.67 -31.34 24.29
CA GLU A 204 -0.13 -30.26 25.12
C GLU A 204 1.05 -30.71 26.01
N ASN A 205 1.04 -31.97 26.51
CA ASN A 205 2.14 -32.46 27.35
C ASN A 205 3.40 -32.74 26.51
N ALA A 206 3.23 -33.17 25.27
CA ALA A 206 4.34 -33.39 24.34
C ALA A 206 4.96 -32.06 23.91
N VAL A 207 4.12 -31.07 23.59
CA VAL A 207 4.53 -29.69 23.29
C VAL A 207 5.31 -29.09 24.45
N PHE A 208 4.74 -29.10 25.66
CA PHE A 208 5.41 -28.57 26.85
C PHE A 208 6.71 -29.32 27.18
N GLY A 209 6.72 -30.64 26.99
CA GLY A 209 7.92 -31.46 27.15
C GLY A 209 9.05 -31.07 26.19
N ALA A 210 8.72 -30.78 24.93
CA ALA A 210 9.69 -30.34 23.92
C ALA A 210 10.31 -28.98 24.25
N ILE A 211 9.49 -28.03 24.71
CA ILE A 211 9.97 -26.73 25.19
C ILE A 211 10.90 -26.93 26.39
N ALA A 212 10.52 -27.76 27.36
CA ALA A 212 11.36 -28.04 28.52
C ALA A 212 12.72 -28.67 28.14
N ASP A 213 12.74 -29.57 27.15
CA ASP A 213 13.97 -30.16 26.62
C ASP A 213 14.84 -29.10 25.90
N ALA A 214 14.24 -28.19 25.13
CA ALA A 214 14.95 -27.09 24.48
C ALA A 214 15.57 -26.12 25.51
N LEU A 215 14.79 -25.70 26.52
CA LEU A 215 15.29 -24.85 27.61
C LEU A 215 16.40 -25.55 28.42
N THR A 216 16.33 -26.87 28.56
CA THR A 216 17.38 -27.67 29.23
C THR A 216 18.70 -27.59 28.44
N ALA A 217 18.65 -27.56 27.11
CA ALA A 217 19.83 -27.43 26.26
C ALA A 217 20.46 -26.03 26.34
N LEU A 218 19.64 -25.00 26.54
CA LEU A 218 20.08 -23.61 26.65
C LEU A 218 20.59 -23.24 28.05
N ALA A 219 20.07 -23.90 29.09
CA ALA A 219 20.45 -23.65 30.48
C ALA A 219 21.93 -24.01 30.75
N PRO A 220 22.76 -23.08 31.29
CA PRO A 220 24.19 -23.34 31.56
C PRO A 220 24.49 -24.52 32.49
N ASP A 221 23.55 -24.87 33.37
CA ASP A 221 23.62 -25.97 34.32
C ASP A 221 22.72 -27.16 33.95
N GLY A 222 22.01 -27.07 32.82
CA GLY A 222 21.06 -28.08 32.34
C GLY A 222 19.78 -28.18 33.16
N ASP A 223 19.44 -27.15 33.96
CA ASP A 223 18.14 -27.03 34.62
C ASP A 223 17.27 -26.02 33.86
N PRO A 224 16.15 -26.43 33.24
CA PRO A 224 15.30 -25.50 32.47
C PRO A 224 14.51 -24.54 33.37
N ILE A 225 14.37 -24.82 34.68
CA ILE A 225 13.46 -24.09 35.57
C ILE A 225 13.83 -22.61 35.76
N PRO A 226 15.10 -22.23 35.98
CA PRO A 226 15.48 -20.81 36.05
C PRO A 226 15.13 -20.03 34.78
N LEU A 227 15.41 -20.60 33.60
CA LEU A 227 15.13 -19.94 32.32
C LEU A 227 13.63 -19.83 32.07
N LEU A 228 12.86 -20.89 32.36
CA LEU A 228 11.40 -20.86 32.31
C LEU A 228 10.82 -19.81 33.27
N THR A 229 11.42 -19.65 34.45
CA THR A 229 11.02 -18.62 35.42
C THR A 229 11.25 -17.22 34.86
N ASP A 230 12.40 -16.98 34.23
CA ASP A 230 12.71 -15.68 33.61
C ASP A 230 11.75 -15.36 32.47
N ILE A 231 11.46 -16.32 31.58
CA ILE A 231 10.45 -16.19 30.52
C ILE A 231 9.09 -15.83 31.11
N LEU A 232 8.62 -16.57 32.12
CA LEU A 232 7.30 -16.31 32.73
C LEU A 232 7.23 -14.97 33.45
N LEU A 233 8.32 -14.49 34.06
CA LEU A 233 8.38 -13.16 34.69
C LEU A 233 8.43 -12.03 33.65
N TYR A 234 8.97 -12.29 32.47
CA TYR A 234 8.98 -11.35 31.34
C TYR A 234 7.57 -11.10 30.79
N HIS A 235 6.66 -12.07 30.92
CA HIS A 235 5.24 -11.93 30.55
C HIS A 235 4.39 -11.16 31.57
N VAL A 236 4.95 -10.66 32.66
CA VAL A 236 4.18 -9.98 33.71
C VAL A 236 4.68 -8.56 33.90
N SER A 237 3.78 -7.58 33.76
CA SER A 237 4.04 -6.18 34.11
C SER A 237 3.65 -5.87 35.55
N SER A 238 4.36 -4.93 36.17
CA SER A 238 4.10 -4.45 37.55
C SER A 238 2.96 -3.43 37.67
N SER A 239 2.19 -3.21 36.60
CA SER A 239 1.02 -2.34 36.57
C SER A 239 -0.10 -2.98 35.74
N ALA A 240 -1.36 -2.80 36.15
CA ALA A 240 -2.49 -3.14 35.30
C ALA A 240 -2.59 -2.10 34.17
N LEU A 241 -2.50 -2.57 32.93
CA LEU A 241 -2.48 -1.76 31.72
C LEU A 241 -3.58 -2.27 30.78
N THR A 242 -4.31 -1.35 30.17
CA THR A 242 -5.21 -1.69 29.06
C THR A 242 -4.44 -1.83 27.75
N ALA A 243 -5.04 -2.48 26.76
CA ALA A 243 -4.44 -2.61 25.42
C ALA A 243 -4.11 -1.24 24.80
N ASP A 244 -4.98 -0.23 24.98
CA ASP A 244 -4.72 1.14 24.53
C ASP A 244 -3.51 1.79 25.23
N GLU A 245 -3.34 1.52 26.53
CA GLU A 245 -2.19 2.02 27.30
C GLU A 245 -0.89 1.35 26.87
N ILE A 246 -0.94 0.06 26.54
CA ILE A 246 0.21 -0.72 26.04
C ILE A 246 0.63 -0.22 24.66
N ALA A 247 -0.32 -0.04 23.74
CA ALA A 247 -0.07 0.47 22.40
C ALA A 247 0.57 1.88 22.42
N ALA A 248 0.26 2.68 23.44
CA ALA A 248 0.80 4.02 23.61
C ALA A 248 2.11 4.09 24.43
N ALA A 249 2.51 2.99 25.07
CA ALA A 249 3.62 3.00 26.03
C ALA A 249 5.01 3.08 25.38
N GLY A 250 5.15 2.59 24.14
CA GLY A 250 6.44 2.42 23.43
C GLY A 250 7.37 1.38 24.04
N SER A 251 7.26 1.13 25.35
CA SER A 251 7.90 0.01 26.05
C SER A 251 7.16 -0.32 27.36
N VAL A 252 7.15 -1.61 27.72
CA VAL A 252 6.54 -2.13 28.95
C VAL A 252 7.60 -2.77 29.85
N ASP A 253 7.70 -2.27 31.08
CA ASP A 253 8.55 -2.85 32.13
C ASP A 253 7.95 -4.17 32.66
N THR A 254 8.80 -5.18 32.84
CA THR A 254 8.38 -6.52 33.29
C THR A 254 8.82 -6.80 34.73
N LEU A 255 8.33 -7.91 35.32
CA LEU A 255 8.78 -8.41 36.61
C LEU A 255 10.14 -9.11 36.54
N LEU A 256 10.62 -9.43 35.34
CA LEU A 256 12.01 -9.84 35.15
C LEU A 256 12.92 -8.63 35.36
N SER A 257 13.80 -8.71 36.37
CA SER A 257 14.54 -7.55 36.86
C SER A 257 15.40 -6.90 35.77
N GLY A 258 15.06 -5.68 35.41
CA GLY A 258 15.80 -4.88 34.42
C GLY A 258 15.48 -5.23 32.97
N ALA A 259 14.41 -5.98 32.71
CA ALA A 259 13.95 -6.33 31.38
C ALA A 259 12.62 -5.62 31.06
N SER A 260 12.53 -5.12 29.83
CA SER A 260 11.35 -4.56 29.21
C SER A 260 11.23 -5.09 27.77
N PHE A 261 10.06 -4.95 27.15
CA PHE A 261 9.86 -5.16 25.71
C PHE A 261 9.29 -3.88 25.09
N GLY A 262 9.47 -3.73 23.77
CA GLY A 262 8.90 -2.63 22.98
C GLY A 262 7.44 -2.89 22.60
N THR A 263 6.72 -1.85 22.17
CA THR A 263 5.36 -1.99 21.65
C THR A 263 5.18 -1.15 20.38
N ASP A 264 4.52 -1.71 19.38
CA ASP A 264 4.06 -1.01 18.18
C ASP A 264 2.61 -1.41 17.86
N GLY A 265 1.66 -0.54 18.20
CA GLY A 265 0.24 -0.86 18.11
C GLY A 265 -0.13 -2.07 18.98
N THR A 266 -0.54 -3.17 18.35
CA THR A 266 -0.89 -4.45 19.02
C THR A 266 0.25 -5.46 19.06
N GLU A 267 1.37 -5.16 18.41
CA GLU A 267 2.58 -5.99 18.34
C GLU A 267 3.52 -5.68 19.51
N LEU A 268 4.11 -6.72 20.09
CA LEU A 268 4.99 -6.66 21.25
C LEU A 268 6.41 -7.10 20.84
N ILE A 269 7.36 -6.17 20.87
CA ILE A 269 8.73 -6.39 20.35
C ILE A 269 9.63 -6.88 21.48
N ASP A 270 9.98 -8.17 21.49
CA ASP A 270 10.80 -8.77 22.54
C ASP A 270 12.31 -8.79 22.21
N ALA A 271 13.07 -9.67 22.90
CA ALA A 271 14.51 -9.78 22.74
C ALA A 271 14.95 -10.90 21.78
N GLU A 272 13.99 -11.58 21.13
CA GLU A 272 14.22 -12.64 20.15
C GLU A 272 13.96 -12.10 18.73
N PRO A 273 14.99 -11.68 17.98
CA PRO A 273 14.82 -11.15 16.64
C PRO A 273 14.48 -12.21 15.58
N ASP A 274 14.70 -13.50 15.89
CA ASP A 274 14.65 -14.58 14.91
C ASP A 274 13.25 -15.24 14.78
N ILE A 275 12.30 -14.87 15.64
CA ILE A 275 10.92 -15.40 15.69
C ILE A 275 9.94 -14.22 15.59
N ASP A 276 8.80 -14.38 14.90
CA ASP A 276 7.82 -13.28 14.80
C ASP A 276 7.36 -12.81 16.19
N ASN A 277 7.25 -11.49 16.34
CA ASN A 277 6.81 -10.83 17.56
C ASN A 277 5.37 -11.24 17.95
N PRO A 278 5.05 -11.34 19.25
CA PRO A 278 3.69 -11.58 19.71
C PRO A 278 2.72 -10.42 19.43
N ASN A 279 1.48 -10.76 19.08
CA ASN A 279 0.35 -9.83 19.00
C ASN A 279 -0.68 -10.08 20.11
N ILE A 280 -1.33 -9.01 20.58
CA ILE A 280 -2.49 -9.13 21.48
C ILE A 280 -3.72 -9.55 20.67
N VAL A 281 -4.18 -10.78 20.89
CA VAL A 281 -5.35 -11.35 20.18
C VAL A 281 -6.66 -11.22 20.96
N ILE A 282 -6.60 -11.19 22.29
CA ILE A 282 -7.75 -10.89 23.14
C ILE A 282 -7.33 -9.86 24.18
N PRO A 283 -7.75 -8.60 24.02
CA PRO A 283 -7.38 -7.55 24.95
C PRO A 283 -8.24 -7.53 26.21
N ASP A 284 -7.68 -6.97 27.28
CA ASP A 284 -8.39 -6.44 28.45
C ASP A 284 -9.29 -7.43 29.21
N ILE A 285 -8.82 -8.65 29.44
CA ILE A 285 -9.54 -9.62 30.27
C ILE A 285 -9.35 -9.26 31.75
N GLU A 286 -10.39 -8.73 32.37
CA GLU A 286 -10.40 -8.27 33.77
C GLU A 286 -10.22 -9.42 34.79
N ALA A 287 -9.35 -9.24 35.78
CA ALA A 287 -9.15 -10.16 36.90
C ALA A 287 -9.16 -9.42 38.25
N THR A 288 -9.39 -10.13 39.37
CA THR A 288 -9.42 -9.47 40.70
C THR A 288 -8.12 -8.78 41.09
N ASN A 289 -7.02 -9.21 40.47
CA ASN A 289 -5.67 -8.79 40.83
C ASN A 289 -4.89 -8.18 39.65
N GLY A 290 -5.57 -7.81 38.57
CA GLY A 290 -4.94 -7.24 37.37
C GLY A 290 -5.74 -7.46 36.09
N THR A 291 -5.04 -7.44 34.96
CA THR A 291 -5.59 -7.65 33.61
C THR A 291 -4.81 -8.74 32.88
N ILE A 292 -5.47 -9.51 32.01
CA ILE A 292 -4.82 -10.46 31.09
C ILE A 292 -4.93 -9.93 29.67
N GLN A 293 -3.80 -9.94 28.95
CA GLN A 293 -3.72 -9.70 27.51
C GLN A 293 -3.36 -11.04 26.86
N ALA A 294 -4.29 -11.69 26.15
CA ALA A 294 -3.97 -12.96 25.49
C ALA A 294 -3.12 -12.70 24.25
N ILE A 295 -2.03 -13.46 24.08
CA ILE A 295 -1.09 -13.28 22.97
C ILE A 295 -0.92 -14.58 22.16
N ASP A 296 -0.59 -14.43 20.87
CA ASP A 296 -0.46 -15.51 19.89
C ASP A 296 0.96 -16.08 19.73
N ARG A 297 1.97 -15.43 20.31
CA ARG A 297 3.35 -15.96 20.46
C ARG A 297 3.84 -15.81 21.89
N VAL A 298 4.94 -16.47 22.23
CA VAL A 298 5.54 -16.42 23.57
C VAL A 298 6.59 -15.31 23.59
N LEU A 299 6.51 -14.38 24.55
CA LEU A 299 7.53 -13.34 24.75
C LEU A 299 8.83 -13.94 25.30
N LEU A 300 9.95 -13.69 24.63
CA LEU A 300 11.25 -14.24 25.00
C LEU A 300 12.21 -13.13 25.47
N PRO A 301 12.77 -13.24 26.69
CA PRO A 301 13.77 -12.30 27.21
C PRO A 301 15.20 -12.57 26.72
N LEU A 302 15.36 -13.49 25.77
CA LEU A 302 16.64 -13.92 25.22
C LEU A 302 16.48 -14.33 23.75
N ASP A 303 17.57 -14.19 23.01
CA ASP A 303 17.83 -14.84 21.73
C ASP A 303 18.20 -16.31 21.98
N ILE A 304 17.50 -17.24 21.32
CA ILE A 304 17.66 -18.68 21.41
C ILE A 304 18.63 -19.18 20.31
N PRO A 305 19.90 -19.48 20.62
CA PRO A 305 20.88 -19.85 19.60
C PRO A 305 20.50 -21.12 18.79
N GLY A 306 20.38 -20.97 17.47
CA GLY A 306 20.13 -22.05 16.52
C GLY A 306 18.67 -22.31 16.19
N ASN A 307 17.75 -21.46 16.67
CA ASN A 307 16.43 -21.26 16.06
C ASN A 307 16.49 -20.28 14.87
N THR A 308 17.68 -19.71 14.58
CA THR A 308 17.95 -18.89 13.40
C THR A 308 17.10 -19.46 12.29
N PRO A 309 16.09 -18.73 11.76
CA PRO A 309 15.54 -19.11 10.48
C PRO A 309 16.77 -19.38 9.62
N GLU A 310 16.83 -20.55 8.99
CA GLU A 310 17.85 -20.80 7.96
C GLU A 310 17.90 -19.49 7.18
N PRO A 311 19.02 -18.71 7.23
CA PRO A 311 18.97 -17.30 6.87
C PRO A 311 18.26 -17.28 5.54
N GLY A 312 17.07 -16.69 5.51
CA GLY A 312 16.25 -16.66 4.30
C GLY A 312 17.23 -16.28 3.20
N PRO A 313 17.34 -17.12 2.15
CA PRO A 313 18.57 -17.32 1.39
C PRO A 313 19.30 -16.00 1.24
N GLU A 314 20.43 -15.83 1.94
CA GLU A 314 21.15 -14.55 2.14
C GLU A 314 20.90 -13.64 0.92
N LEU A 315 19.93 -12.73 1.05
CA LEU A 315 19.29 -12.15 -0.12
C LEU A 315 20.26 -11.16 -0.76
N THR A 316 20.35 -11.18 -2.08
CA THR A 316 20.94 -10.06 -2.82
C THR A 316 20.05 -8.83 -2.67
N LEU A 317 20.53 -7.66 -3.06
CA LEU A 317 19.72 -6.44 -3.07
C LEU A 317 18.44 -6.61 -3.92
N THR A 318 18.51 -7.32 -5.06
CA THR A 318 17.29 -7.68 -5.82
C THR A 318 16.43 -8.69 -5.09
N GLY A 319 17.04 -9.64 -4.37
CA GLY A 319 16.33 -10.59 -3.53
C GLY A 319 15.53 -9.93 -2.40
N LEU A 320 16.07 -8.87 -1.78
CA LEU A 320 15.36 -8.08 -0.76
C LEU A 320 14.12 -7.40 -1.35
N VAL A 321 14.30 -6.72 -2.49
CA VAL A 321 13.20 -6.05 -3.20
C VAL A 321 12.13 -7.06 -3.62
N ALA A 322 12.53 -8.20 -4.19
CA ALA A 322 11.61 -9.24 -4.65
C ALA A 322 10.93 -10.04 -3.53
N ALA A 323 11.49 -10.03 -2.32
CA ALA A 323 10.87 -10.67 -1.16
C ALA A 323 9.75 -9.83 -0.55
N SER A 324 9.73 -8.52 -0.82
CA SER A 324 8.73 -7.59 -0.29
C SER A 324 7.37 -7.70 -0.98
N GLY A 325 7.37 -8.16 -2.22
CA GLY A 325 6.23 -8.18 -3.13
C GLY A 325 6.77 -8.39 -4.54
N GLY A 326 5.96 -8.91 -5.46
CA GLY A 326 6.33 -8.83 -6.89
C GLY A 326 5.15 -8.63 -7.83
N VAL A 327 4.00 -8.21 -7.31
CA VAL A 327 2.74 -8.12 -8.05
C VAL A 327 1.91 -6.99 -7.48
N PHE A 328 1.76 -5.91 -8.26
CA PHE A 328 0.99 -4.72 -7.87
C PHE A 328 -0.24 -5.06 -7.03
N ASP A 329 -0.25 -4.56 -5.80
CA ASP A 329 -1.33 -4.74 -4.85
C ASP A 329 -1.75 -3.40 -4.21
N ALA A 330 -2.01 -3.38 -2.91
CA ALA A 330 -2.43 -2.17 -2.21
C ALA A 330 -1.50 -1.84 -1.02
N ASP A 331 -0.46 -2.65 -0.82
CA ASP A 331 0.56 -2.45 0.20
C ASP A 331 1.63 -1.49 -0.29
N GLY A 332 1.36 -0.19 -0.16
CA GLY A 332 2.33 0.83 -0.53
C GLY A 332 3.63 0.86 0.29
N THR A 333 3.86 -0.10 1.21
CA THR A 333 5.12 -0.25 1.94
C THR A 333 6.12 -1.18 1.24
N ASP A 334 5.68 -1.95 0.25
CA ASP A 334 6.53 -2.87 -0.48
C ASP A 334 7.25 -2.21 -1.68
N PHE A 335 7.78 -3.04 -2.60
CA PHE A 335 8.65 -2.60 -3.69
C PHE A 335 8.23 -3.15 -5.06
N ASP A 336 6.94 -3.42 -5.28
CA ASP A 336 6.47 -3.97 -6.56
C ASP A 336 6.84 -3.08 -7.74
N ILE A 337 6.62 -1.77 -7.62
CA ILE A 337 6.95 -0.81 -8.66
C ILE A 337 8.47 -0.78 -8.91
N LEU A 338 9.27 -0.74 -7.85
CA LEU A 338 10.74 -0.74 -7.95
C LEU A 338 11.25 -2.02 -8.64
N LEU A 339 10.72 -3.18 -8.27
CA LEU A 339 11.10 -4.47 -8.86
C LEU A 339 10.82 -4.49 -10.36
N ASN A 340 9.61 -4.06 -10.76
CA ASN A 340 9.21 -4.00 -12.16
C ASN A 340 10.09 -3.01 -12.95
N ALA A 341 10.40 -1.85 -12.38
CA ALA A 341 11.30 -0.86 -12.97
C ALA A 341 12.72 -1.42 -13.20
N VAL A 342 13.29 -2.07 -12.18
CA VAL A 342 14.63 -2.69 -12.26
C VAL A 342 14.68 -3.80 -13.30
N GLN A 343 13.61 -4.60 -13.40
CA GLN A 343 13.50 -5.65 -14.43
C GLN A 343 13.38 -5.06 -15.83
N ALA A 344 12.55 -4.02 -16.02
CA ALA A 344 12.37 -3.34 -17.29
C ALA A 344 13.68 -2.69 -17.79
N ALA A 345 14.44 -2.06 -16.90
CA ALA A 345 15.76 -1.48 -17.20
C ALA A 345 16.86 -2.54 -17.39
N GLY A 346 16.58 -3.83 -17.13
CA GLY A 346 17.56 -4.91 -17.25
C GLY A 346 18.67 -4.85 -16.19
N LEU A 347 18.42 -4.18 -15.06
CA LEU A 347 19.40 -3.99 -13.98
C LEU A 347 19.37 -5.07 -12.91
N ALA A 348 18.34 -5.94 -12.88
CA ALA A 348 18.20 -7.02 -11.90
C ALA A 348 19.48 -7.86 -11.78
N GLY A 349 20.08 -8.26 -12.91
CA GLY A 349 21.31 -9.06 -12.90
C GLY A 349 22.54 -8.34 -12.35
N ALA A 350 22.57 -7.01 -12.36
CA ALA A 350 23.65 -6.22 -11.78
C ALA A 350 23.48 -6.04 -10.26
N LEU A 351 22.24 -5.89 -9.81
CA LEU A 351 21.87 -5.84 -8.39
C LEU A 351 21.86 -7.23 -7.71
N ASP A 352 21.91 -8.30 -8.50
CA ASP A 352 22.11 -9.69 -8.06
C ASP A 352 23.59 -10.14 -8.00
N ASP A 353 24.55 -9.30 -8.43
CA ASP A 353 25.96 -9.68 -8.43
C ASP A 353 26.46 -9.82 -6.98
N PRO A 354 26.83 -11.04 -6.51
CA PRO A 354 27.25 -11.26 -5.13
C PRO A 354 28.60 -10.62 -4.78
N GLU A 355 29.38 -10.19 -5.78
CA GLU A 355 30.64 -9.47 -5.56
C GLU A 355 30.44 -7.95 -5.58
N ALA A 356 29.21 -7.48 -5.80
CA ALA A 356 28.89 -6.07 -5.66
C ALA A 356 28.98 -5.65 -4.18
N ASP A 357 29.29 -4.37 -3.99
CA ASP A 357 29.38 -3.73 -2.69
C ASP A 357 28.72 -2.37 -2.87
N LEU A 358 27.41 -2.30 -2.58
CA LEU A 358 26.55 -1.18 -2.96
C LEU A 358 25.71 -0.69 -1.79
N THR A 359 25.28 0.55 -1.87
CA THR A 359 24.17 1.10 -1.08
C THR A 359 23.03 1.43 -2.02
N VAL A 360 21.84 0.88 -1.77
CA VAL A 360 20.62 1.15 -2.54
C VAL A 360 19.68 2.01 -1.72
N PHE A 361 19.24 3.12 -2.27
CA PHE A 361 18.13 3.90 -1.73
C PHE A 361 16.86 3.42 -2.44
N ALA A 362 16.08 2.57 -1.79
CA ALA A 362 14.93 1.89 -2.39
C ALA A 362 13.65 2.70 -2.10
N PRO A 363 13.05 3.38 -3.08
CA PRO A 363 11.73 3.97 -2.90
C PRO A 363 10.71 2.85 -2.76
N ASN A 364 9.82 2.96 -1.77
CA ASN A 364 8.67 2.08 -1.67
C ASN A 364 7.58 2.47 -2.68
N ASP A 365 6.54 1.66 -2.77
CA ASP A 365 5.46 1.87 -3.73
C ASP A 365 4.68 3.17 -3.49
N ALA A 366 4.48 3.56 -2.22
CA ALA A 366 3.92 4.86 -1.87
C ALA A 366 4.76 6.05 -2.41
N ALA A 367 6.09 5.92 -2.46
CA ALA A 367 6.97 6.94 -3.03
C ALA A 367 6.74 7.11 -4.55
N PHE A 368 6.62 6.01 -5.28
CA PHE A 368 6.34 6.05 -6.72
C PHE A 368 4.93 6.60 -7.01
N VAL A 369 3.91 6.16 -6.27
CA VAL A 369 2.56 6.73 -6.38
C VAL A 369 2.57 8.23 -6.08
N GLY A 370 3.33 8.67 -5.06
CA GLY A 370 3.51 10.08 -4.73
C GLY A 370 4.17 10.90 -5.84
N LEU A 371 5.19 10.33 -6.51
CA LEU A 371 5.80 10.95 -7.69
C LEU A 371 4.78 11.06 -8.83
N ALA A 372 4.05 9.99 -9.15
CA ALA A 372 3.04 10.00 -10.19
C ALA A 372 1.98 11.09 -9.93
N GLN A 373 1.52 11.21 -8.67
CA GLN A 373 0.56 12.24 -8.26
C GLN A 373 1.13 13.67 -8.40
N THR A 374 2.41 13.85 -8.09
CA THR A 374 3.12 15.12 -8.31
C THR A 374 3.14 15.50 -9.79
N LEU A 375 3.29 14.50 -10.66
CA LEU A 375 3.24 14.62 -12.12
C LEU A 375 1.81 14.73 -12.70
N GLY A 376 0.77 14.70 -11.87
CA GLY A 376 -0.62 14.91 -12.30
C GLY A 376 -1.53 13.67 -12.26
N PHE A 377 -1.02 12.51 -11.87
CA PHE A 377 -1.84 11.30 -11.70
C PHE A 377 -2.90 11.48 -10.60
N GLY A 378 -4.15 11.16 -10.91
CA GLY A 378 -5.27 11.34 -9.98
C GLY A 378 -5.60 10.11 -9.11
N GLY A 379 -4.96 8.97 -9.36
CA GLY A 379 -5.25 7.69 -8.71
C GLY A 379 -4.32 7.34 -7.55
N SER A 380 -4.47 6.13 -7.06
CA SER A 380 -3.62 5.54 -6.00
C SER A 380 -3.29 4.07 -6.27
N ASP A 381 -3.68 3.53 -7.42
CA ASP A 381 -3.37 2.16 -7.82
C ASP A 381 -1.92 2.11 -8.33
N GLU A 382 -1.15 1.13 -7.85
CA GLU A 382 0.28 0.99 -8.15
C GLU A 382 0.53 0.69 -9.63
N GLY A 383 -0.30 -0.18 -10.22
CA GLY A 383 -0.18 -0.53 -11.63
C GLY A 383 -0.50 0.66 -12.55
N GLU A 384 -1.54 1.41 -12.23
CA GLU A 384 -1.89 2.64 -12.95
C GLU A 384 -0.83 3.74 -12.73
N ALA A 385 -0.30 3.90 -11.51
CA ALA A 385 0.76 4.86 -11.21
C ALA A 385 2.04 4.52 -11.97
N PHE A 386 2.43 3.23 -12.03
CA PHE A 386 3.58 2.80 -12.79
C PHE A 386 3.40 3.05 -14.29
N ALA A 387 2.23 2.73 -14.84
CA ALA A 387 1.91 3.05 -16.23
C ALA A 387 2.00 4.56 -16.51
N TYR A 388 1.48 5.39 -15.60
CA TYR A 388 1.56 6.85 -15.71
C TYR A 388 3.02 7.35 -15.67
N ILE A 389 3.88 6.78 -14.84
CA ILE A 389 5.31 7.11 -14.80
C ILE A 389 5.98 6.73 -16.13
N VAL A 390 5.64 5.58 -16.71
CA VAL A 390 6.18 5.18 -18.02
C VAL A 390 5.75 6.16 -19.12
N ASP A 391 4.48 6.57 -19.13
CA ASP A 391 3.97 7.61 -20.05
C ASP A 391 4.72 8.93 -19.84
N ALA A 392 4.99 9.30 -18.59
CA ALA A 392 5.73 10.53 -18.26
C ALA A 392 7.18 10.47 -18.73
N LEU A 393 7.87 9.35 -18.55
CA LEU A 393 9.23 9.16 -19.05
C LEU A 393 9.28 9.19 -20.58
N THR A 394 8.25 8.65 -21.24
CA THR A 394 8.11 8.71 -22.70
C THR A 394 7.97 10.16 -23.15
N LEU A 395 7.11 10.93 -22.48
CA LEU A 395 6.92 12.35 -22.75
C LEU A 395 8.18 13.18 -22.52
N LEU A 396 8.90 12.94 -21.41
CA LEU A 396 10.19 13.60 -21.13
C LEU A 396 11.29 13.25 -22.14
N SER A 397 11.18 12.08 -22.78
CA SER A 397 12.04 11.69 -23.90
C SER A 397 11.55 12.17 -25.26
N ALA A 398 10.49 12.98 -25.30
CA ALA A 398 9.80 13.47 -26.49
C ALA A 398 9.34 12.35 -27.43
N GLY A 399 8.72 11.30 -26.86
CA GLY A 399 8.23 10.14 -27.61
C GLY A 399 9.29 9.06 -27.86
N GLY A 400 10.49 9.22 -27.31
CA GLY A 400 11.56 8.23 -27.39
C GLY A 400 11.40 7.04 -26.45
N ASP A 401 12.45 6.22 -26.36
CA ASP A 401 12.49 5.04 -25.47
C ASP A 401 12.63 5.48 -23.99
N PRO A 402 11.62 5.23 -23.13
CA PRO A 402 11.64 5.63 -21.73
C PRO A 402 12.67 4.86 -20.89
N ILE A 403 13.14 3.70 -21.36
CA ILE A 403 14.05 2.82 -20.60
C ILE A 403 15.39 3.50 -20.31
N ALA A 404 15.87 4.37 -21.20
CA ALA A 404 17.13 5.08 -20.97
C ALA A 404 17.05 6.03 -19.76
N LEU A 405 15.98 6.84 -19.67
CA LEU A 405 15.75 7.73 -18.54
C LEU A 405 15.45 6.95 -17.26
N LEU A 406 14.66 5.87 -17.36
CA LEU A 406 14.40 4.97 -16.24
C LEU A 406 15.72 4.40 -15.67
N THR A 407 16.62 3.97 -16.56
CA THR A 407 17.93 3.43 -16.18
C THR A 407 18.76 4.50 -15.45
N ASP A 408 18.76 5.74 -15.95
CA ASP A 408 19.50 6.83 -15.32
C ASP A 408 18.95 7.15 -13.92
N ILE A 409 17.62 7.20 -13.76
CA ILE A 409 16.96 7.39 -12.45
C ILE A 409 17.32 6.24 -11.50
N LEU A 410 17.24 4.98 -11.93
CA LEU A 410 17.58 3.84 -11.08
C LEU A 410 19.06 3.83 -10.69
N LEU A 411 19.97 4.18 -11.59
CA LEU A 411 21.40 4.29 -11.27
C LEU A 411 21.72 5.47 -10.35
N TYR A 412 20.86 6.49 -10.31
CA TYR A 412 20.97 7.60 -9.37
C TYR A 412 20.64 7.15 -7.93
N HIS A 413 19.78 6.14 -7.76
CA HIS A 413 19.42 5.57 -6.45
C HIS A 413 20.49 4.63 -5.86
N VAL A 414 21.59 4.38 -6.58
CA VAL A 414 22.61 3.41 -6.15
C VAL A 414 23.95 4.13 -5.93
N SER A 415 24.53 3.96 -4.75
CA SER A 415 25.84 4.47 -4.38
C SER A 415 26.87 3.34 -4.25
N PRO A 416 28.14 3.52 -4.65
CA PRO A 416 29.16 2.51 -4.48
C PRO A 416 29.60 2.36 -3.01
N GLY A 417 29.84 1.11 -2.60
CA GLY A 417 30.20 0.71 -1.25
C GLY A 417 28.99 0.56 -0.33
N ALA A 418 28.99 -0.46 0.52
CA ALA A 418 28.01 -0.62 1.60
C ALA A 418 28.23 0.46 2.67
N GLN A 419 27.22 1.30 2.86
CA GLN A 419 27.22 2.41 3.81
C GLN A 419 25.99 2.29 4.71
N ASP A 420 26.22 2.23 6.02
CA ASP A 420 25.15 2.29 7.02
C ASP A 420 24.51 3.69 7.08
N ALA A 421 23.37 3.79 7.75
CA ALA A 421 22.62 5.05 7.82
C ALA A 421 23.40 6.17 8.52
N ASP A 422 24.26 5.84 9.50
CA ASP A 422 25.12 6.82 10.16
C ASP A 422 26.16 7.41 9.19
N ALA A 423 26.73 6.58 8.30
CA ALA A 423 27.66 7.02 7.27
C ALA A 423 26.95 7.86 6.19
N VAL A 424 25.76 7.44 5.77
CA VAL A 424 24.91 8.15 4.79
C VAL A 424 24.55 9.54 5.31
N LEU A 425 23.87 9.60 6.47
CA LEU A 425 23.37 10.86 7.07
C LEU A 425 24.50 11.75 7.63
N GLY A 426 25.67 11.17 7.92
CA GLY A 426 26.87 11.90 8.30
C GLY A 426 27.63 12.54 7.13
N SER A 427 27.27 12.21 5.88
CA SER A 427 27.88 12.76 4.68
C SER A 427 27.27 14.12 4.30
N THR A 428 27.94 14.85 3.40
CA THR A 428 27.35 16.05 2.76
C THR A 428 26.79 15.76 1.37
N THR A 429 27.37 14.76 0.72
CA THR A 429 27.07 14.35 -0.65
C THR A 429 27.45 12.89 -0.81
N LEU A 430 26.71 12.16 -1.64
CA LEU A 430 26.95 10.76 -1.97
C LEU A 430 27.17 10.63 -3.48
N ASP A 431 28.22 9.90 -3.88
CA ASP A 431 28.44 9.56 -5.28
C ASP A 431 27.43 8.47 -5.70
N THR A 432 26.93 8.51 -6.94
CA THR A 432 25.98 7.52 -7.48
C THR A 432 26.60 6.74 -8.64
N LEU A 433 26.02 5.60 -9.01
CA LEU A 433 26.45 4.82 -10.18
C LEU A 433 26.14 5.52 -11.50
N LEU A 434 25.17 6.45 -11.52
CA LEU A 434 24.96 7.38 -12.65
C LEU A 434 26.17 8.31 -12.84
N GLY A 435 26.92 8.58 -11.77
CA GLY A 435 28.04 9.53 -11.72
C GLY A 435 27.65 10.95 -11.31
N ALA A 436 26.36 11.19 -11.07
CA ALA A 436 25.85 12.38 -10.36
C ALA A 436 25.98 12.19 -8.84
N THR A 437 25.75 13.25 -8.07
CA THR A 437 25.83 13.20 -6.60
C THR A 437 24.49 13.56 -5.97
N ILE A 438 24.07 12.79 -4.95
CA ILE A 438 22.94 13.12 -4.08
C ILE A 438 23.43 14.02 -2.96
N GLY A 439 22.70 15.09 -2.63
CA GLY A 439 23.00 15.90 -1.45
C GLY A 439 22.45 15.26 -0.18
N VAL A 440 23.03 15.56 0.97
CA VAL A 440 22.51 15.10 2.28
C VAL A 440 22.49 16.28 3.24
N ASP A 441 21.34 16.52 3.87
CA ASP A 441 21.15 17.66 4.78
C ASP A 441 21.27 17.30 6.28
N GLY A 442 21.53 16.01 6.55
CA GLY A 442 21.68 15.42 7.88
C GLY A 442 20.42 14.71 8.39
N THR A 443 19.28 14.90 7.73
CA THR A 443 18.01 14.22 8.04
C THR A 443 17.33 13.59 6.82
N SER A 444 17.52 14.16 5.64
CA SER A 444 16.98 13.68 4.37
C SER A 444 18.06 13.63 3.28
N LEU A 445 17.70 12.98 2.17
CA LEU A 445 18.43 13.06 0.92
C LEU A 445 17.88 14.25 0.13
N VAL A 446 18.76 15.02 -0.48
CA VAL A 446 18.39 16.22 -1.26
C VAL A 446 18.25 15.84 -2.71
N ASP A 447 17.04 16.03 -3.24
CA ASP A 447 16.74 15.81 -4.65
C ASP A 447 17.33 16.93 -5.53
N ASN A 448 17.67 16.62 -6.79
CA ASN A 448 18.13 17.65 -7.73
C ASN A 448 16.97 18.36 -8.42
N ASP A 449 15.79 17.77 -8.43
CA ASP A 449 14.54 18.40 -8.83
C ASP A 449 13.99 19.21 -7.64
N PRO A 450 14.00 20.56 -7.72
CA PRO A 450 13.56 21.41 -6.61
C PRO A 450 12.03 21.42 -6.41
N ASP A 451 11.28 20.89 -7.37
CA ASP A 451 9.82 20.88 -7.39
C ASP A 451 9.23 19.57 -6.82
N VAL A 452 10.08 18.56 -6.59
CA VAL A 452 9.76 17.32 -5.86
C VAL A 452 10.26 17.42 -4.39
N PRO A 453 9.50 16.92 -3.40
CA PRO A 453 9.95 16.90 -2.01
C PRO A 453 11.20 16.03 -1.80
N ASP A 454 12.16 16.53 -1.02
CA ASP A 454 13.33 15.78 -0.58
C ASP A 454 12.94 14.50 0.18
N PRO A 455 13.42 13.30 -0.24
CA PRO A 455 13.06 12.04 0.39
C PRO A 455 13.72 11.81 1.76
N ASN A 456 12.96 11.27 2.69
CA ASN A 456 13.43 10.78 3.99
C ASN A 456 13.77 9.28 3.92
N ILE A 457 14.71 8.86 4.75
CA ILE A 457 14.97 7.44 4.99
C ILE A 457 13.99 6.96 6.08
N ILE A 458 13.10 6.04 5.71
CA ILE A 458 12.05 5.51 6.59
C ILE A 458 12.40 4.15 7.19
N GLN A 459 13.29 3.40 6.55
CA GLN A 459 13.88 2.19 7.10
C GLN A 459 15.37 2.14 6.75
N THR A 460 16.19 1.77 7.72
CA THR A 460 17.65 1.85 7.62
C THR A 460 18.29 0.48 7.72
N ASN A 461 19.43 0.32 7.05
CA ASN A 461 20.35 -0.81 7.24
C ASN A 461 19.72 -2.18 6.94
N LEU A 462 19.01 -2.31 5.82
CA LEU A 462 18.58 -3.61 5.31
C LEU A 462 19.79 -4.33 4.69
N ASP A 463 20.34 -5.29 5.43
CA ASP A 463 21.54 -6.01 4.99
C ASP A 463 21.22 -6.99 3.84
N ALA A 464 22.04 -6.92 2.79
CA ALA A 464 22.06 -7.87 1.68
C ALA A 464 23.46 -8.50 1.54
N THR A 465 23.55 -9.63 0.85
CA THR A 465 24.85 -10.29 0.56
C THR A 465 25.84 -9.42 -0.18
N ASN A 466 25.33 -8.47 -0.97
CA ASN A 466 26.10 -7.63 -1.86
C ASN A 466 25.91 -6.12 -1.60
N GLY A 467 25.49 -5.76 -0.38
CA GLY A 467 25.35 -4.36 0.00
C GLY A 467 24.39 -4.10 1.16
N ILE A 468 23.93 -2.86 1.25
CA ILE A 468 22.92 -2.39 2.21
C ILE A 468 21.84 -1.64 1.44
N ALA A 469 20.57 -1.86 1.78
CA ALA A 469 19.45 -1.06 1.32
C ALA A 469 18.92 -0.14 2.43
N HIS A 470 18.50 1.06 2.05
CA HIS A 470 17.75 2.00 2.88
C HIS A 470 16.46 2.34 2.16
N VAL A 471 15.32 2.23 2.84
CA VAL A 471 14.02 2.53 2.25
C VAL A 471 13.75 4.02 2.34
N ILE A 472 13.29 4.61 1.24
CA ILE A 472 12.98 6.04 1.15
C ILE A 472 11.52 6.29 0.77
N ASP A 473 10.96 7.42 1.22
CA ASP A 473 9.56 7.81 1.00
C ASP A 473 9.33 8.73 -0.22
N GLY A 474 10.36 8.91 -1.06
CA GLY A 474 10.29 9.67 -2.31
C GLY A 474 11.27 9.12 -3.34
N VAL A 475 11.04 9.43 -4.62
CA VAL A 475 11.90 8.99 -5.72
C VAL A 475 12.93 10.07 -6.02
N LEU A 476 14.22 9.70 -6.04
CA LEU A 476 15.32 10.60 -6.35
C LEU A 476 15.44 10.86 -7.86
N LEU A 477 15.38 12.13 -8.28
CA LEU A 477 15.50 12.51 -9.68
C LEU A 477 16.88 13.13 -10.00
N PRO A 478 17.57 12.66 -11.05
CA PRO A 478 18.93 13.12 -11.36
C PRO A 478 18.96 14.50 -12.03
N ILE A 479 17.83 14.96 -12.55
CA ILE A 479 17.66 16.22 -13.26
C ILE A 479 16.34 16.87 -12.82
N ASP A 480 16.29 18.19 -12.94
CA ASP A 480 15.05 18.97 -12.83
C ASP A 480 14.14 18.62 -14.02
N VAL A 481 13.12 17.81 -13.76
CA VAL A 481 12.12 17.34 -14.75
C VAL A 481 10.87 18.22 -14.75
N LEU A 482 10.69 19.08 -13.74
CA LEU A 482 9.53 19.96 -13.59
C LEU A 482 9.90 21.45 -13.42
N PRO A 483 10.68 22.07 -14.32
CA PRO A 483 11.17 23.42 -14.09
C PRO A 483 10.02 24.45 -14.01
N ASP A 484 9.57 24.83 -12.80
CA ASP A 484 8.52 25.85 -12.62
C ASP A 484 9.05 27.23 -13.04
N ASN A 485 8.69 27.63 -14.27
CA ASN A 485 9.07 28.92 -14.84
C ASN A 485 8.08 30.06 -14.51
N GLY A 486 7.11 29.84 -13.62
CA GLY A 486 6.26 30.89 -13.03
C GLY A 486 4.76 30.55 -12.94
N PRO A 487 3.96 31.42 -12.30
CA PRO A 487 2.59 31.09 -11.90
C PRO A 487 1.66 30.87 -13.10
N GLY A 488 1.20 29.62 -13.30
CA GLY A 488 0.37 29.20 -14.42
C GLY A 488 -0.09 27.72 -14.39
N ARG A 489 0.61 26.86 -13.65
CA ARG A 489 0.25 25.52 -13.13
C ARG A 489 -0.18 24.43 -14.11
N VAL A 490 0.46 24.30 -15.27
CA VAL A 490 0.46 22.98 -15.93
C VAL A 490 1.77 22.76 -16.67
N ASP A 491 2.75 22.15 -16.00
CA ASP A 491 4.01 21.77 -16.62
C ASP A 491 3.92 20.38 -17.28
N PHE A 492 2.90 19.58 -16.92
CA PHE A 492 2.70 18.21 -17.38
C PHE A 492 1.21 17.88 -17.58
N ILE A 493 0.85 17.27 -18.71
CA ILE A 493 -0.46 16.69 -19.00
C ILE A 493 -0.24 15.34 -19.66
N ILE A 494 -0.82 14.28 -19.09
CA ILE A 494 -1.07 13.01 -19.77
C ILE A 494 -2.58 12.82 -19.73
N ASP A 495 -3.20 12.79 -20.91
CA ASP A 495 -4.66 12.66 -21.03
C ASP A 495 -5.13 11.20 -20.95
N ASP A 496 -6.39 10.92 -21.28
CA ASP A 496 -6.96 9.57 -21.39
C ASP A 496 -7.02 9.06 -22.83
N ASP A 497 -7.52 7.85 -23.06
CA ASP A 497 -7.61 7.26 -24.42
C ASP A 497 -8.77 7.83 -25.26
N GLY A 498 -9.31 9.01 -24.90
CA GLY A 498 -10.43 9.66 -25.57
C GLY A 498 -10.06 11.03 -26.14
N GLY A 499 -10.54 11.31 -27.36
CA GLY A 499 -10.27 12.58 -28.03
C GLY A 499 -10.71 13.82 -27.25
N SER A 500 -9.81 14.81 -27.22
CA SER A 500 -9.74 15.85 -26.21
C SER A 500 -9.37 17.21 -26.81
N ILE A 501 -9.50 18.27 -25.99
CA ILE A 501 -9.12 19.64 -26.38
C ILE A 501 -8.26 20.24 -25.27
N ILE A 502 -6.96 20.29 -25.53
CA ILE A 502 -5.93 20.69 -24.58
C ILE A 502 -5.34 22.03 -25.02
N PHE A 503 -5.31 23.00 -24.12
CA PHE A 503 -4.65 24.29 -24.36
C PHE A 503 -3.82 24.69 -23.15
N THR A 504 -2.52 24.80 -23.36
CA THR A 504 -1.57 25.23 -22.34
C THR A 504 -1.16 26.70 -22.56
N GLY A 505 -0.11 27.15 -21.88
CA GLY A 505 0.05 28.53 -21.45
C GLY A 505 1.18 29.30 -22.12
N ARG A 506 2.14 29.69 -21.28
CA ARG A 506 3.32 30.49 -21.63
C ARG A 506 4.62 29.86 -21.10
N ASN A 507 4.49 28.73 -20.42
CA ASN A 507 5.57 28.01 -19.78
C ASN A 507 6.01 26.91 -20.73
N ASP A 508 7.13 26.27 -20.41
CA ASP A 508 7.57 25.09 -21.14
C ASP A 508 6.67 23.94 -20.71
N ASP A 509 5.74 23.54 -21.56
CA ASP A 509 4.66 22.61 -21.22
C ASP A 509 4.90 21.23 -21.88
N PHE A 510 4.64 20.15 -21.14
CA PHE A 510 4.69 18.77 -21.65
C PHE A 510 3.27 18.20 -21.73
N VAL A 511 2.86 17.74 -22.92
CA VAL A 511 1.52 17.17 -23.15
C VAL A 511 1.60 15.87 -23.93
N PHE A 512 0.90 14.84 -23.45
CA PHE A 512 0.63 13.60 -24.17
C PHE A 512 -0.89 13.36 -24.24
N GLY A 513 -1.46 13.34 -25.46
CA GLY A 513 -2.88 13.08 -25.72
C GLY A 513 -3.31 11.61 -25.54
N LYS A 514 -2.36 10.67 -25.68
CA LYS A 514 -2.54 9.22 -25.60
C LYS A 514 -3.42 8.64 -26.70
N GLY A 515 -4.74 8.81 -26.63
CA GLY A 515 -5.65 8.11 -27.54
C GLY A 515 -6.85 8.94 -27.97
N GLY A 516 -7.34 8.67 -29.18
CA GLY A 516 -8.44 9.39 -29.81
C GLY A 516 -8.04 10.74 -30.41
N ASP A 517 -8.89 11.25 -31.31
CA ASP A 517 -8.58 12.48 -32.06
C ASP A 517 -8.53 13.74 -31.16
N ASP A 518 -7.34 14.29 -30.98
CA ASP A 518 -7.03 15.39 -30.08
C ASP A 518 -6.81 16.75 -30.77
N LEU A 519 -7.08 17.82 -30.03
CA LEU A 519 -6.64 19.17 -30.37
C LEU A 519 -5.76 19.72 -29.25
N ILE A 520 -4.44 19.71 -29.49
CA ILE A 520 -3.42 20.15 -28.53
C ILE A 520 -2.87 21.51 -28.97
N GLY A 521 -2.88 22.49 -28.06
CA GLY A 521 -2.29 23.81 -28.29
C GLY A 521 -1.39 24.27 -27.16
N LEU A 522 -0.07 24.27 -27.42
CA LEU A 522 0.96 24.46 -26.39
C LEU A 522 1.26 25.95 -26.12
N GLY A 523 1.14 26.79 -27.14
CA GLY A 523 1.06 28.23 -26.97
C GLY A 523 2.40 28.93 -27.03
N ALA A 524 3.09 29.11 -25.92
CA ALA A 524 4.42 29.71 -25.90
C ALA A 524 5.26 29.08 -24.81
N GLY A 525 6.56 28.92 -25.04
CA GLY A 525 7.38 28.05 -24.21
C GLY A 525 8.18 27.15 -25.12
N HIS A 526 9.14 26.42 -24.57
CA HIS A 526 9.79 25.30 -25.26
C HIS A 526 9.00 24.04 -24.94
N ASP A 527 8.02 23.75 -25.78
CA ASP A 527 6.98 22.77 -25.44
C ASP A 527 7.27 21.40 -26.07
N VAL A 528 6.77 20.34 -25.41
CA VAL A 528 6.74 18.97 -25.97
C VAL A 528 5.29 18.52 -26.06
N GLY A 529 4.84 18.16 -27.26
CA GLY A 529 3.49 17.67 -27.51
C GLY A 529 3.49 16.36 -28.28
N LEU A 530 2.93 15.32 -27.67
CA LEU A 530 2.70 14.03 -28.29
C LEU A 530 1.19 13.84 -28.47
N GLY A 531 0.74 13.53 -29.68
CA GLY A 531 -0.67 13.21 -29.95
C GLY A 531 -1.01 11.83 -29.38
N GLY A 532 -0.43 10.78 -29.97
CA GLY A 532 -0.65 9.40 -29.57
C GLY A 532 -1.43 8.66 -30.66
N ASP A 533 -2.36 7.80 -30.27
CA ASP A 533 -3.27 7.14 -31.21
C ASP A 533 -4.41 8.10 -31.59
N GLY A 534 -4.74 8.27 -32.87
CA GLY A 534 -5.86 9.10 -33.32
C GLY A 534 -5.46 10.11 -34.40
N ASP A 535 -6.46 10.76 -35.02
CA ASP A 535 -6.18 11.83 -35.98
C ASP A 535 -6.05 13.19 -35.24
N ASP A 536 -4.82 13.58 -34.91
CA ASP A 536 -4.54 14.68 -33.99
C ASP A 536 -4.21 16.01 -34.66
N ILE A 537 -4.44 17.10 -33.93
CA ILE A 537 -4.05 18.45 -34.33
C ILE A 537 -3.20 19.08 -33.24
N ILE A 538 -1.90 19.26 -33.51
CA ILE A 538 -0.94 19.78 -32.54
C ILE A 538 -0.42 21.15 -32.98
N LEU A 539 -0.54 22.14 -32.09
CA LEU A 539 -0.13 23.54 -32.29
C LEU A 539 0.96 23.94 -31.29
N GLY A 540 2.24 23.91 -31.70
CA GLY A 540 3.37 24.31 -30.84
C GLY A 540 3.33 25.79 -30.45
N GLY A 541 3.34 26.67 -31.45
CA GLY A 541 3.03 28.09 -31.27
C GLY A 541 4.26 28.98 -31.22
N ARG A 542 4.85 29.21 -30.04
CA ARG A 542 6.03 30.06 -29.89
C ARG A 542 7.05 29.43 -28.95
N GLY A 543 8.07 28.86 -29.54
CA GLY A 543 9.32 28.65 -28.85
C GLY A 543 10.19 27.76 -29.69
N ARG A 544 10.68 26.69 -29.12
CA ARG A 544 11.38 25.66 -29.87
C ARG A 544 10.68 24.40 -29.44
N ASP A 545 9.73 24.00 -30.25
CA ASP A 545 8.72 23.05 -29.85
C ASP A 545 9.08 21.70 -30.46
N THR A 546 8.85 20.62 -29.71
CA THR A 546 9.03 19.25 -30.20
C THR A 546 7.67 18.58 -30.26
N LEU A 547 7.21 18.29 -31.47
CA LEU A 547 5.87 17.77 -31.71
C LEU A 547 5.96 16.39 -32.38
N ASN A 548 5.18 15.43 -31.89
CA ASN A 548 5.03 14.11 -32.50
C ASN A 548 3.52 13.81 -32.64
N GLY A 549 3.07 13.45 -33.83
CA GLY A 549 1.67 13.10 -34.10
C GLY A 549 1.32 11.78 -33.46
N GLY A 550 1.97 10.71 -33.90
CA GLY A 550 1.80 9.37 -33.34
C GLY A 550 1.19 8.44 -34.38
N ASP A 551 0.19 7.66 -34.00
CA ASP A 551 -0.54 6.76 -34.90
C ASP A 551 -1.82 7.46 -35.41
N GLY A 552 -1.92 7.83 -36.68
CA GLY A 552 -3.13 8.42 -37.28
C GLY A 552 -2.81 9.46 -38.35
N ASP A 553 -3.85 10.05 -38.96
CA ASP A 553 -3.64 11.09 -39.99
C ASP A 553 -3.55 12.49 -39.32
N ASP A 554 -2.34 12.91 -38.95
CA ASP A 554 -2.11 14.06 -38.07
C ASP A 554 -1.89 15.40 -38.76
N VAL A 555 -2.06 16.48 -38.00
CA VAL A 555 -1.79 17.86 -38.42
C VAL A 555 -0.93 18.60 -37.41
N LEU A 556 0.36 18.76 -37.73
CA LEU A 556 1.34 19.38 -36.86
C LEU A 556 1.73 20.79 -37.32
N LEU A 557 1.67 21.77 -36.41
CA LEU A 557 2.07 23.15 -36.67
C LEU A 557 3.09 23.63 -35.62
N GLY A 558 4.37 23.70 -36.01
CA GLY A 558 5.46 24.17 -35.14
C GLY A 558 5.30 25.63 -34.76
N GLY A 559 5.21 26.50 -35.77
CA GLY A 559 4.77 27.88 -35.60
C GLY A 559 5.89 28.90 -35.68
N ARG A 560 6.58 29.20 -34.58
CA ARG A 560 7.66 30.20 -34.58
C ARG A 560 8.89 29.67 -33.86
N ASN A 561 10.03 30.08 -34.42
CA ASN A 561 11.39 29.69 -34.08
C ASN A 561 11.69 28.27 -34.56
N HIS A 562 12.67 27.59 -33.98
CA HIS A 562 13.19 26.36 -34.58
C HIS A 562 12.49 25.19 -33.93
N ASP A 563 11.60 24.56 -34.68
CA ASP A 563 10.73 23.50 -34.20
C ASP A 563 11.18 22.15 -34.78
N THR A 564 10.89 21.06 -34.07
CA THR A 564 11.09 19.68 -34.52
C THR A 564 9.74 18.99 -34.58
N LEU A 565 9.33 18.52 -35.74
CA LEU A 565 8.04 17.85 -35.96
C LEU A 565 8.28 16.46 -36.52
N ASP A 566 7.54 15.49 -36.00
CA ASP A 566 7.49 14.11 -36.47
C ASP A 566 6.03 13.73 -36.67
N GLY A 567 5.64 13.33 -37.88
CA GLY A 567 4.26 12.94 -38.18
C GLY A 567 3.91 11.64 -37.45
N GLY A 568 4.61 10.57 -37.78
CA GLY A 568 4.44 9.27 -37.15
C GLY A 568 3.92 8.27 -38.16
N ASP A 569 2.98 7.42 -37.76
CA ASP A 569 2.33 6.45 -38.63
C ASP A 569 1.01 7.04 -39.17
N GLY A 570 0.89 7.29 -40.47
CA GLY A 570 -0.34 7.79 -41.10
C GLY A 570 -0.09 8.82 -42.20
N ASP A 571 -1.14 9.34 -42.83
CA ASP A 571 -1.01 10.33 -43.91
C ASP A 571 -0.98 11.76 -43.32
N ASP A 572 0.21 12.24 -42.94
CA ASP A 572 0.34 13.43 -42.10
C ASP A 572 0.42 14.76 -42.84
N ARG A 573 0.16 15.85 -42.11
CA ARG A 573 0.34 17.22 -42.60
C ARG A 573 1.18 18.09 -41.68
N LEU A 574 2.42 18.34 -42.11
CA LEU A 574 3.40 19.08 -41.31
C LEU A 574 3.59 20.52 -41.80
N PHE A 575 3.57 21.46 -40.85
CA PHE A 575 3.83 22.88 -41.05
C PHE A 575 4.91 23.35 -40.05
N GLY A 576 6.18 23.38 -40.46
CA GLY A 576 7.26 23.91 -39.62
C GLY A 576 6.99 25.36 -39.19
N GLY A 577 6.65 26.21 -40.16
CA GLY A 577 6.27 27.59 -39.90
C GLY A 577 7.46 28.53 -40.08
N ARG A 578 7.81 29.33 -39.06
CA ARG A 578 8.83 30.38 -39.22
C ARG A 578 10.13 30.00 -38.55
N ALA A 579 11.21 30.31 -39.27
CA ALA A 579 12.59 29.97 -38.96
C ALA A 579 12.86 28.54 -39.45
N ASN A 580 14.02 28.00 -39.09
CA ASN A 580 14.53 26.78 -39.67
C ASN A 580 14.07 25.59 -38.84
N ASP A 581 13.23 24.77 -39.43
CA ASP A 581 12.57 23.64 -38.77
C ASP A 581 13.11 22.29 -39.26
N VAL A 582 12.94 21.25 -38.45
CA VAL A 582 13.24 19.86 -38.81
C VAL A 582 11.94 19.09 -38.84
N LEU A 583 11.62 18.46 -39.96
CA LEU A 583 10.38 17.74 -40.20
C LEU A 583 10.70 16.29 -40.61
N THR A 584 10.00 15.34 -40.00
CA THR A 584 9.99 13.92 -40.36
C THR A 584 8.54 13.55 -40.65
N GLY A 585 8.27 12.91 -41.79
CA GLY A 585 6.92 12.47 -42.15
C GLY A 585 6.53 11.22 -41.38
N GLY A 586 7.39 10.20 -41.45
CA GLY A 586 7.14 8.89 -40.86
C GLY A 586 6.63 7.88 -41.89
N GLU A 587 5.70 7.00 -41.48
CA GLU A 587 5.10 6.01 -42.37
C GLU A 587 3.80 6.55 -43.00
N GLY A 588 3.75 6.79 -44.31
CA GLY A 588 2.49 7.19 -44.96
C GLY A 588 2.69 7.96 -46.25
N GLU A 589 1.61 8.55 -46.78
CA GLU A 589 1.69 9.56 -47.85
C GLU A 589 1.62 10.99 -47.26
N ASP A 590 2.78 11.54 -46.89
CA ASP A 590 2.84 12.78 -46.11
C ASP A 590 2.77 14.05 -46.95
N VAL A 591 2.26 15.12 -46.33
CA VAL A 591 2.21 16.45 -46.95
C VAL A 591 2.97 17.49 -46.12
N PHE A 592 4.12 17.92 -46.63
CA PHE A 592 4.91 19.00 -46.06
C PHE A 592 4.51 20.35 -46.66
N VAL A 593 4.05 21.27 -45.81
CA VAL A 593 3.44 22.51 -46.26
C VAL A 593 4.30 23.74 -45.97
N PHE A 594 4.71 24.44 -47.03
CA PHE A 594 5.59 25.61 -46.93
C PHE A 594 5.01 26.89 -47.51
N GLY A 595 5.30 28.00 -46.85
CA GLY A 595 4.96 29.36 -47.23
C GLY A 595 6.18 30.22 -47.57
N ARG A 596 5.95 31.34 -48.26
CA ARG A 596 7.03 32.28 -48.67
C ARG A 596 7.75 33.00 -47.52
N ARG A 597 7.26 32.83 -46.28
CA ARG A 597 7.74 33.54 -45.09
C ARG A 597 8.35 32.58 -44.06
N ASP A 598 8.47 31.32 -44.45
CA ASP A 598 9.03 30.24 -43.66
C ASP A 598 10.56 30.33 -43.77
N GLY A 599 11.29 29.49 -43.03
CA GLY A 599 12.75 29.56 -43.00
C GLY A 599 13.44 28.62 -43.97
N ASP A 600 14.62 28.17 -43.55
CA ASP A 600 15.39 27.15 -44.25
C ASP A 600 15.19 25.82 -43.53
N ASP A 601 14.28 24.99 -44.06
CA ASP A 601 13.78 23.79 -43.39
C ASP A 601 14.46 22.52 -43.90
N LEU A 602 14.47 21.49 -43.06
CA LEU A 602 15.03 20.17 -43.35
C LEU A 602 13.94 19.12 -43.23
N ILE A 603 13.68 18.38 -44.31
CA ILE A 603 12.88 17.14 -44.27
C ILE A 603 13.84 15.95 -44.25
N THR A 604 13.67 15.05 -43.28
CA THR A 604 14.65 14.00 -42.94
C THR A 604 14.46 12.70 -43.73
N ASP A 605 13.25 12.42 -44.21
CA ASP A 605 12.83 11.09 -44.68
C ASP A 605 11.98 11.08 -45.97
N PHE A 606 11.81 12.23 -46.63
CA PHE A 606 10.97 12.38 -47.83
C PHE A 606 11.13 11.26 -48.88
N THR A 607 10.02 10.62 -49.23
CA THR A 607 9.90 9.55 -50.22
C THR A 607 9.22 10.03 -51.49
N ALA A 608 10.00 10.21 -52.56
CA ALA A 608 9.48 10.67 -53.85
C ALA A 608 8.48 9.69 -54.48
N GLY A 609 7.32 10.20 -54.89
CA GLY A 609 6.20 9.46 -55.44
C GLY A 609 5.19 8.95 -54.41
N GLU A 610 5.47 9.12 -53.12
CA GLU A 610 4.57 8.83 -51.99
C GLU A 610 4.25 10.17 -51.30
N ASP A 611 5.27 10.88 -50.82
CA ASP A 611 5.12 12.17 -50.15
C ASP A 611 4.94 13.34 -51.13
N ALA A 612 4.34 14.41 -50.62
CA ALA A 612 4.03 15.61 -51.37
C ALA A 612 4.48 16.91 -50.67
N ILE A 613 4.93 17.87 -51.48
CA ILE A 613 5.33 19.20 -51.02
C ILE A 613 4.32 20.23 -51.47
N GLN A 614 3.64 20.87 -50.52
CA GLN A 614 2.68 21.93 -50.81
C GLN A 614 3.32 23.32 -50.67
N LEU A 615 3.38 24.08 -51.78
CA LEU A 615 3.96 25.43 -51.80
C LEU A 615 2.87 26.52 -51.78
N ARG A 616 2.47 26.97 -50.57
CA ARG A 616 1.40 27.97 -50.38
C ARG A 616 1.77 29.31 -51.00
N GLY A 617 0.88 29.81 -51.85
CA GLY A 617 1.04 31.11 -52.50
C GLY A 617 1.95 31.08 -53.72
N PHE A 618 2.28 29.90 -54.24
CA PHE A 618 2.84 29.72 -55.57
C PHE A 618 1.76 29.97 -56.64
N PHE A 619 1.64 31.22 -57.09
CA PHE A 619 0.75 31.59 -58.19
C PHE A 619 1.58 31.88 -59.43
N GLY A 620 1.91 30.87 -60.25
CA GLY A 620 2.81 31.09 -61.38
C GLY A 620 2.77 30.07 -62.50
N SER A 621 2.98 30.55 -63.73
CA SER A 621 3.16 29.78 -64.96
C SER A 621 4.58 29.19 -65.12
N ARG A 622 5.31 29.00 -64.01
CA ARG A 622 6.67 28.44 -63.99
C ARG A 622 6.58 26.96 -63.66
N ASP A 623 7.48 26.19 -64.26
CA ASP A 623 7.63 24.79 -63.90
C ASP A 623 8.17 24.73 -62.46
N VAL A 624 7.51 23.97 -61.58
CA VAL A 624 7.93 23.81 -60.18
C VAL A 624 9.34 23.22 -60.11
N MET A 625 9.73 22.45 -61.12
CA MET A 625 11.07 21.89 -61.28
C MET A 625 12.17 22.96 -61.42
N ASP A 626 11.85 24.19 -61.85
CA ASP A 626 12.82 25.29 -61.89
C ASP A 626 13.25 25.74 -60.49
N LEU A 627 12.52 25.35 -59.44
CA LEU A 627 12.84 25.66 -58.04
C LEU A 627 13.78 24.63 -57.40
N VAL A 628 13.92 23.46 -58.03
CA VAL A 628 14.67 22.32 -57.51
C VAL A 628 16.14 22.40 -57.94
N SER A 629 17.05 22.20 -57.00
CA SER A 629 18.50 22.14 -57.25
C SER A 629 19.16 21.03 -56.44
N SER A 630 20.38 20.64 -56.80
CA SER A 630 21.17 19.67 -56.01
C SER A 630 21.97 20.40 -54.94
N GLY A 631 21.72 20.05 -53.67
CA GLY A 631 22.53 20.44 -52.53
C GLY A 631 23.60 19.42 -52.19
N LYS A 632 24.35 19.69 -51.12
CA LYS A 632 25.36 18.76 -50.59
C LYS A 632 24.71 17.55 -49.92
N ASP A 633 23.61 17.79 -49.22
CA ASP A 633 22.97 16.82 -48.33
C ASP A 633 21.64 16.27 -48.91
N GLY A 634 21.25 16.73 -50.11
CA GLY A 634 20.04 16.28 -50.81
C GLY A 634 19.49 17.28 -51.82
N ALA A 635 18.22 17.15 -52.20
CA ALA A 635 17.52 18.06 -53.08
C ALA A 635 17.18 19.35 -52.33
N VAL A 636 17.33 20.51 -52.97
CA VAL A 636 17.05 21.82 -52.37
C VAL A 636 16.02 22.55 -53.22
N ILE A 637 14.87 22.85 -52.62
CA ILE A 637 13.79 23.62 -53.22
C ILE A 637 13.89 25.05 -52.71
N THR A 638 14.05 26.01 -53.62
CA THR A 638 14.15 27.43 -53.25
C THR A 638 12.88 28.18 -53.61
N PHE A 639 12.11 28.59 -52.60
CA PHE A 639 10.84 29.29 -52.78
C PHE A 639 10.82 30.67 -52.12
N GLY A 640 11.13 31.70 -52.92
CA GLY A 640 11.19 33.07 -52.43
C GLY A 640 12.43 33.32 -51.57
N HIS A 641 12.25 33.44 -50.26
CA HIS A 641 13.34 33.56 -49.28
C HIS A 641 13.53 32.29 -48.43
N ALA A 642 12.60 31.34 -48.53
CA ALA A 642 12.64 30.07 -47.84
C ALA A 642 13.35 29.03 -48.71
N THR A 643 14.02 28.08 -48.05
CA THR A 643 14.56 26.89 -48.70
C THR A 643 14.09 25.64 -47.98
N VAL A 644 13.88 24.56 -48.72
CA VAL A 644 13.58 23.24 -48.14
C VAL A 644 14.64 22.27 -48.65
N THR A 645 15.31 21.59 -47.73
CA THR A 645 16.28 20.54 -48.05
C THR A 645 15.66 19.19 -47.77
N LEU A 646 15.62 18.31 -48.76
CA LEU A 646 15.16 16.93 -48.63
C LEU A 646 16.40 16.05 -48.41
N ALA A 647 16.65 15.63 -47.17
CA ALA A 647 17.83 14.86 -46.81
C ALA A 647 17.92 13.56 -47.59
N GLY A 648 19.07 13.25 -48.18
CA GLY A 648 19.29 11.98 -48.89
C GLY A 648 18.57 11.84 -50.25
N VAL A 649 17.59 12.70 -50.56
CA VAL A 649 16.84 12.65 -51.82
C VAL A 649 17.63 13.33 -52.94
N ALA A 650 17.76 12.64 -54.09
CA ALA A 650 18.41 13.24 -55.24
C ALA A 650 17.46 14.17 -56.00
N ALA A 651 17.92 15.36 -56.40
CA ALA A 651 17.10 16.33 -57.13
C ALA A 651 16.45 15.81 -58.43
N HIS A 652 17.01 14.78 -59.06
CA HIS A 652 16.46 14.17 -60.27
C HIS A 652 15.45 13.05 -60.01
N ALA A 653 15.26 12.67 -58.75
CA ALA A 653 14.22 11.74 -58.32
C ALA A 653 12.85 12.43 -58.25
N LEU A 654 12.82 13.75 -58.06
CA LEU A 654 11.60 14.56 -58.01
C LEU A 654 10.99 14.78 -59.39
N SER A 655 9.67 14.89 -59.40
CA SER A 655 8.77 15.07 -60.53
C SER A 655 7.67 16.07 -60.17
N ALA A 656 6.89 16.52 -61.15
CA ALA A 656 5.82 17.49 -60.90
C ALA A 656 4.69 16.92 -60.04
N ASP A 657 4.60 15.59 -59.90
CA ASP A 657 3.56 14.92 -59.12
C ASP A 657 3.86 14.96 -57.61
N ASP A 658 5.12 15.18 -57.22
CA ASP A 658 5.55 15.36 -55.81
C ASP A 658 5.20 16.74 -55.24
N PHE A 659 4.46 17.58 -56.00
CA PHE A 659 4.15 18.96 -55.62
C PHE A 659 2.65 19.25 -55.69
N LEU A 660 2.15 19.89 -54.63
CA LEU A 660 0.77 20.38 -54.52
C LEU A 660 0.72 21.92 -54.58
N PHE A 661 -0.35 22.47 -55.17
CA PHE A 661 -0.47 23.91 -55.45
C PHE A 661 -1.72 24.58 -54.88
#